data_AF-A0A2V8R7U0-F1
#
_entry.id   AF-A0A2V8R7U0-F1
#
_cell.length_a   1.000
_cell.length_b   1.000
_cell.length_c   1.000
_cell.angle_alpha   90.00
_cell.angle_beta   90.00
_cell.angle_gamma   90.00
#
_symmetry.space_group_name_H-M   'P 1'
#
loop_
_entity.id
_entity.type
_entity.pdbx_description
1 polymer ?
#
loop_
_entity_poly.entity_id
_entity_poly.type
_entity_poly.pdbx_seq_one_letter_code
_entity_poly.pdbx_strand_id
1 'polypeptide(L)'
;MLKTFLSFVMLLALASRCPAQSATPRQPADKGDNAARRDETAAAQHQAAGTSQQREDVERQGAVGTAQQEAVSAAMQEAASVAERKEALLADVRALEAESKELLKPLDAAAAKAEIAAAAWTLDREWAKQLLRDALVLTFPEEAYRPKLREHAVGAPLSMGPLEDVARGIVRGRILKIAAADPAFARELADTTARELGAVQEVGQYTQLASAAASEGRLDEAGDLIRRAIEAEPTLMEIGSAINAVAARDRAEADRLMLSYIESLRALPLSVFTGQNHTGLRLPISFAIMLRPADYPFFGAPNAAQPAGREVVRAYINFVMDTMSRAQQEHADVTRMWAMLAMLGPHVAEQAPELAAQFNELERASRPPGARAPVFNSFADMKKSGDKRYEEQIKTAQETKDPLNLEMAATSAMSRNDFDEARKLLDMLKDERLKAQLAEMADEKEALYLANKGDLAGAERLARQLTRSDSILRAYPSLIRQLAKDKDTASAQFLTYEAVQRLKTSAEKDAANDTYVPSLLAPVASSIRVFKQSRALVALSEMALAVEPVGKQTALDVLDSLVECAGKARITSENGSPNFNADAFARLAAADDAHVRAAATRLEDRLQRIVALAAVYRGDAERLNKKTGGERRPSTPAR
;
A
#
# COMPACT_ATOMS: atom_id res chain seq x y z
N MET A 1 -3.80 19.27 -23.28
CA MET A 1 -4.17 18.36 -22.18
C MET A 1 -2.95 17.70 -21.53
N LEU A 2 -2.03 17.05 -22.27
CA LEU A 2 -0.83 16.39 -21.69
C LEU A 2 0.20 17.36 -21.06
N LYS A 3 0.40 18.56 -21.64
CA LYS A 3 1.21 19.63 -21.01
C LYS A 3 0.60 20.15 -19.69
N THR A 4 -0.73 20.10 -19.56
CA THR A 4 -1.46 20.50 -18.35
C THR A 4 -1.37 19.43 -17.25
N PHE A 5 -1.41 18.14 -17.63
CA PHE A 5 -1.14 16.99 -16.75
C PHE A 5 0.29 17.03 -16.17
N LEU A 6 1.28 17.43 -16.97
CA LEU A 6 2.69 17.55 -16.55
C LEU A 6 2.91 18.59 -15.45
N SER A 7 2.26 19.75 -15.57
CA SER A 7 2.29 20.76 -14.53
C SER A 7 1.61 20.26 -13.25
N PHE A 8 0.53 19.50 -13.39
CA PHE A 8 -0.30 19.02 -12.28
C PHE A 8 0.39 17.99 -11.38
N VAL A 9 1.11 17.00 -11.95
CA VAL A 9 1.85 15.99 -11.17
C VAL A 9 3.06 16.59 -10.45
N MET A 10 3.77 17.53 -11.07
CA MET A 10 4.85 18.27 -10.38
C MET A 10 4.31 19.25 -9.32
N LEU A 11 3.14 19.85 -9.53
CA LEU A 11 2.49 20.77 -8.57
C LEU A 11 2.08 20.07 -7.28
N LEU A 12 1.59 18.83 -7.36
CA LEU A 12 1.19 18.04 -6.18
C LEU A 12 2.40 17.54 -5.37
N ALA A 13 3.46 17.08 -6.03
CA ALA A 13 4.66 16.59 -5.34
C ALA A 13 5.43 17.69 -4.58
N LEU A 14 5.41 18.93 -5.07
CA LEU A 14 6.19 20.04 -4.51
C LEU A 14 5.57 20.73 -3.28
N ALA A 15 4.32 20.42 -2.94
CA ALA A 15 3.52 21.19 -1.96
C ALA A 15 3.46 20.57 -0.56
N SER A 16 3.98 19.37 -0.34
CA SER A 16 3.82 18.64 0.94
C SER A 16 5.10 18.65 1.77
N ARG A 17 5.20 19.55 2.74
CA ARG A 17 6.16 19.42 3.86
C ARG A 17 5.48 19.70 5.20
N CYS A 18 5.62 18.76 6.13
CA CYS A 18 5.50 18.99 7.57
C CYS A 18 6.92 19.07 8.17
N PRO A 19 7.16 19.90 9.20
CA PRO A 19 8.36 19.80 10.03
C PRO A 19 8.12 18.83 11.19
N ALA A 20 8.95 17.79 11.34
CA ALA A 20 9.05 17.01 12.56
C ALA A 20 10.16 17.62 13.43
N GLN A 21 9.81 18.19 14.59
CA GLN A 21 10.76 18.58 15.62
C GLN A 21 11.12 17.36 16.47
N SER A 22 12.42 17.10 16.59
CA SER A 22 13.01 16.01 17.38
C SER A 22 12.79 16.23 18.88
N ALA A 23 12.11 15.29 19.55
CA ALA A 23 12.05 15.20 21.00
C ALA A 23 13.22 14.33 21.51
N THR A 24 14.03 14.90 22.41
CA THR A 24 15.17 14.29 23.09
C THR A 24 14.72 13.17 24.04
N PRO A 25 15.38 12.00 24.08
CA PRO A 25 15.03 10.96 25.06
C PRO A 25 15.63 11.26 26.43
N ARG A 26 14.78 11.25 27.47
CA ARG A 26 15.18 11.27 28.89
C ARG A 26 15.65 9.87 29.31
N GLN A 27 16.85 9.80 29.90
CA GLN A 27 17.35 8.63 30.64
C GLN A 27 16.48 8.34 31.87
N PRO A 28 16.27 7.07 32.25
CA PRO A 28 15.93 6.71 33.62
C PRO A 28 17.20 6.39 34.43
N ALA A 29 17.22 6.94 35.64
CA ALA A 29 18.21 6.69 36.67
C ALA A 29 18.03 5.31 37.31
N ASP A 30 19.16 4.61 37.41
CA ASP A 30 19.76 4.05 38.63
C ASP A 30 18.84 3.44 39.71
N LYS A 31 19.04 2.14 39.97
CA LYS A 31 18.89 1.50 41.28
C LYS A 31 19.44 0.08 41.28
N GLY A 32 20.51 -0.13 42.05
CA GLY A 32 20.54 -1.20 43.05
C GLY A 32 21.49 -2.36 42.81
N ASP A 33 22.77 -2.14 43.10
CA ASP A 33 23.73 -3.18 43.49
C ASP A 33 23.24 -3.96 44.72
N ASN A 34 23.41 -5.29 44.70
CA ASN A 34 23.94 -6.04 45.85
C ASN A 34 24.27 -7.48 45.46
N ALA A 35 25.55 -7.74 45.19
CA ALA A 35 26.13 -9.08 45.20
C ALA A 35 27.59 -8.97 45.66
N ALA A 36 27.93 -9.49 46.84
CA ALA A 36 29.24 -10.09 47.10
C ALA A 36 29.32 -10.80 48.47
N ARG A 37 30.13 -11.87 48.45
CA ARG A 37 30.83 -12.61 49.52
C ARG A 37 30.05 -13.78 50.16
N ARG A 38 30.41 -15.05 49.94
CA ARG A 38 31.66 -15.86 50.05
C ARG A 38 32.02 -16.35 51.46
N ASP A 39 32.39 -17.63 51.45
CA ASP A 39 33.24 -18.43 52.37
C ASP A 39 32.60 -18.84 53.71
N GLU A 40 32.33 -20.12 53.98
CA GLU A 40 33.14 -21.36 54.08
C GLU A 40 33.30 -21.78 55.55
N THR A 41 33.46 -23.09 55.75
CA THR A 41 33.74 -23.87 56.99
C THR A 41 32.63 -24.00 58.04
N ALA A 42 32.52 -25.07 58.83
CA ALA A 42 32.84 -26.50 58.73
C ALA A 42 32.29 -27.19 60.00
N ALA A 43 32.13 -28.51 59.91
CA ALA A 43 32.21 -29.50 60.99
C ALA A 43 31.07 -29.65 62.03
N ALA A 44 30.37 -30.79 61.86
CA ALA A 44 30.11 -31.83 62.86
C ALA A 44 29.02 -31.60 63.93
N GLN A 45 27.97 -32.43 63.86
CA GLN A 45 27.78 -33.54 64.82
C GLN A 45 26.71 -34.55 64.35
N HIS A 46 27.05 -35.82 64.55
CA HIS A 46 26.24 -37.05 64.63
C HIS A 46 24.79 -36.84 65.13
N GLN A 47 23.76 -37.64 64.81
CA GLN A 47 23.67 -39.10 64.74
C GLN A 47 22.21 -39.49 64.35
N ALA A 48 22.05 -40.73 63.88
CA ALA A 48 20.84 -41.56 63.90
C ALA A 48 19.83 -41.51 62.72
N ALA A 49 19.35 -42.72 62.41
CA ALA A 49 18.25 -43.10 61.51
C ALA A 49 18.59 -43.37 60.03
N GLY A 50 19.44 -44.38 59.80
CA GLY A 50 19.34 -45.19 58.59
C GLY A 50 18.16 -46.17 58.70
N THR A 51 17.08 -45.95 57.95
CA THR A 51 16.16 -46.95 57.34
C THR A 51 14.90 -46.29 56.70
N SER A 52 15.05 -45.20 55.95
CA SER A 52 13.90 -44.58 55.24
C SER A 52 14.16 -44.14 53.79
N GLN A 53 15.40 -44.21 53.28
CA GLN A 53 15.76 -43.61 51.98
C GLN A 53 15.60 -44.53 50.75
N GLN A 54 15.26 -45.81 50.91
CA GLN A 54 15.03 -46.72 49.76
C GLN A 54 13.55 -46.91 49.39
N ARG A 55 12.59 -46.37 50.17
CA ARG A 55 11.17 -46.37 49.81
C ARG A 55 10.71 -45.06 49.15
N GLU A 56 11.30 -43.92 49.50
CA GLU A 56 10.95 -42.63 48.87
C GLU A 56 11.49 -42.47 47.45
N ASP A 57 12.61 -43.13 47.09
CA ASP A 57 13.16 -43.05 45.73
C ASP A 57 12.44 -43.95 44.71
N VAL A 58 11.72 -45.00 45.16
CA VAL A 58 10.90 -45.86 44.28
C VAL A 58 9.51 -45.26 44.08
N GLU A 59 8.92 -44.61 45.10
CA GLU A 59 7.64 -43.88 44.95
C GLU A 59 7.79 -42.58 44.15
N ARG A 60 8.94 -41.89 44.22
CA ARG A 60 9.23 -40.73 43.35
C ARG A 60 9.48 -41.11 41.89
N GLN A 61 10.05 -42.28 41.60
CA GLN A 61 10.23 -42.75 40.22
C GLN A 61 8.93 -43.28 39.60
N GLY A 62 8.03 -43.87 40.41
CA GLY A 62 6.69 -44.27 39.97
C GLY A 62 5.75 -43.09 39.66
N ALA A 63 5.79 -42.04 40.48
CA ALA A 63 4.98 -40.83 40.30
C ALA A 63 5.44 -39.94 39.12
N VAL A 64 6.74 -39.93 38.82
CA VAL A 64 7.28 -39.23 37.64
C VAL A 64 6.91 -39.99 36.35
N GLY A 65 6.89 -41.32 36.36
CA GLY A 65 6.46 -42.14 35.22
C GLY A 65 4.98 -41.97 34.87
N THR A 66 4.08 -41.92 35.88
CA THR A 66 2.65 -41.69 35.66
C THR A 66 2.33 -40.26 35.25
N ALA A 67 2.97 -39.25 35.86
CA ALA A 67 2.78 -37.84 35.44
C ALA A 67 3.29 -37.59 34.00
N GLN A 68 4.36 -38.27 33.59
CA GLN A 68 4.89 -38.18 32.23
C GLN A 68 4.03 -38.95 31.23
N GLN A 69 3.42 -40.07 31.61
CA GLN A 69 2.43 -40.78 30.80
C GLN A 69 1.10 -40.04 30.68
N GLU A 70 0.63 -39.36 31.73
CA GLU A 70 -0.56 -38.50 31.70
C GLU A 70 -0.33 -37.24 30.86
N ALA A 71 0.86 -36.64 30.92
CA ALA A 71 1.21 -35.52 30.06
C ALA A 71 1.29 -35.94 28.57
N VAL A 72 1.82 -37.13 28.28
CA VAL A 72 1.87 -37.66 26.91
C VAL A 72 0.47 -38.03 26.40
N SER A 73 -0.39 -38.63 27.23
CA SER A 73 -1.76 -38.96 26.83
C SER A 73 -2.63 -37.71 26.61
N ALA A 74 -2.49 -36.69 27.47
CA ALA A 74 -3.14 -35.40 27.30
C ALA A 74 -2.65 -34.68 26.03
N ALA A 75 -1.35 -34.69 25.75
CA ALA A 75 -0.80 -34.13 24.52
C ALA A 75 -1.27 -34.88 23.25
N MET A 76 -1.41 -36.21 23.32
CA MET A 76 -1.95 -37.01 22.22
C MET A 76 -3.44 -36.73 21.99
N GLN A 77 -4.23 -36.56 23.04
CA GLN A 77 -5.65 -36.18 22.95
C GLN A 77 -5.83 -34.76 22.40
N GLU A 78 -5.00 -33.81 22.84
CA GLU A 78 -5.01 -32.45 22.30
C GLU A 78 -4.63 -32.44 20.81
N ALA A 79 -3.58 -33.18 20.42
CA ALA A 79 -3.17 -33.33 19.04
C ALA A 79 -4.27 -33.96 18.15
N ALA A 80 -4.94 -35.00 18.63
CA ALA A 80 -6.07 -35.63 17.93
C ALA A 80 -7.24 -34.63 17.75
N SER A 81 -7.58 -33.87 18.79
CA SER A 81 -8.64 -32.85 18.71
C SER A 81 -8.31 -31.71 17.73
N VAL A 82 -7.03 -31.35 17.58
CA VAL A 82 -6.60 -30.34 16.61
C VAL A 82 -6.64 -30.91 15.19
N ALA A 83 -6.28 -32.18 14.98
CA ALA A 83 -6.36 -32.83 13.68
C ALA A 83 -7.81 -32.89 13.19
N GLU A 84 -8.76 -33.31 14.03
CA GLU A 84 -10.20 -33.33 13.70
C GLU A 84 -10.72 -31.93 13.34
N ARG A 85 -10.32 -30.89 14.08
CA ARG A 85 -10.72 -29.50 13.77
C ARG A 85 -10.14 -29.00 12.45
N LYS A 86 -8.90 -29.38 12.11
CA LYS A 86 -8.28 -29.05 10.82
C LYS A 86 -9.02 -29.73 9.66
N GLU A 87 -9.43 -30.97 9.84
CA GLU A 87 -10.19 -31.72 8.84
C GLU A 87 -11.58 -31.14 8.61
N ALA A 88 -12.30 -30.80 9.69
CA ALA A 88 -13.61 -30.13 9.60
C ALA A 88 -13.50 -28.78 8.89
N LEU A 89 -12.49 -27.97 9.23
CA LEU A 89 -12.26 -26.68 8.58
C LEU A 89 -11.89 -26.84 7.10
N LEU A 90 -11.09 -27.85 6.76
CA LEU A 90 -10.76 -28.15 5.36
C LEU A 90 -12.01 -28.58 4.56
N ALA A 91 -12.94 -29.31 5.19
CA ALA A 91 -14.22 -29.65 4.57
C ALA A 91 -15.07 -28.40 4.28
N ASP A 92 -15.15 -27.47 5.23
CA ASP A 92 -15.83 -26.17 5.04
C ASP A 92 -15.20 -25.37 3.89
N VAL A 93 -13.87 -25.30 3.83
CA VAL A 93 -13.15 -24.60 2.74
C VAL A 93 -13.39 -25.27 1.39
N ARG A 94 -13.49 -26.61 1.33
CA ARG A 94 -13.83 -27.35 0.11
C ARG A 94 -15.28 -27.11 -0.34
N ALA A 95 -16.20 -26.91 0.59
CA ALA A 95 -17.57 -26.53 0.27
C ALA A 95 -17.63 -25.15 -0.44
N LEU A 96 -16.80 -24.19 -0.01
CA LEU A 96 -16.67 -22.90 -0.71
C LEU A 96 -16.12 -23.06 -2.14
N GLU A 97 -15.20 -24.00 -2.37
CA GLU A 97 -14.71 -24.29 -3.73
C GLU A 97 -15.82 -24.82 -4.63
N ALA A 98 -16.67 -25.72 -4.11
CA ALA A 98 -17.83 -26.21 -4.84
C ALA A 98 -18.80 -25.08 -5.18
N GLU A 99 -19.09 -24.18 -4.23
CA GLU A 99 -19.95 -23.00 -4.47
C GLU A 99 -19.33 -22.03 -5.49
N SER A 100 -18.01 -21.85 -5.47
CA SER A 100 -17.30 -20.94 -6.38
C SER A 100 -17.45 -21.32 -7.87
N LYS A 101 -17.74 -22.58 -8.18
CA LYS A 101 -17.99 -23.06 -9.56
C LYS A 101 -19.25 -22.46 -10.17
N GLU A 102 -20.15 -21.93 -9.35
CA GLU A 102 -21.36 -21.26 -9.83
C GLU A 102 -21.14 -19.78 -10.15
N LEU A 103 -19.91 -19.26 -10.01
CA LEU A 103 -19.55 -17.91 -10.44
C LEU A 103 -19.26 -17.91 -11.95
N LEU A 104 -20.15 -17.29 -12.73
CA LEU A 104 -20.08 -17.30 -14.20
C LEU A 104 -18.98 -16.39 -14.76
N LYS A 105 -18.63 -15.31 -14.06
CA LYS A 105 -17.62 -14.36 -14.52
C LYS A 105 -16.22 -14.90 -14.13
N PRO A 106 -15.29 -15.05 -15.09
CA PRO A 106 -13.96 -15.61 -14.83
C PRO A 106 -13.22 -14.89 -13.70
N LEU A 107 -13.33 -13.56 -13.65
CA LEU A 107 -12.60 -12.75 -12.68
C LEU A 107 -13.17 -12.86 -11.26
N ASP A 108 -14.48 -13.07 -11.11
CA ASP A 108 -15.11 -13.36 -9.82
C ASP A 108 -14.69 -14.75 -9.34
N ALA A 109 -14.71 -15.75 -10.23
CA ALA A 109 -14.23 -17.09 -9.92
C ALA A 109 -12.73 -17.11 -9.54
N ALA A 110 -11.90 -16.30 -10.21
CA ALA A 110 -10.49 -16.13 -9.87
C ALA A 110 -10.29 -15.55 -8.47
N ALA A 111 -11.03 -14.48 -8.14
CA ALA A 111 -10.98 -13.85 -6.82
C ALA A 111 -11.44 -14.80 -5.71
N ALA A 112 -12.54 -15.53 -5.93
CA ALA A 112 -13.02 -16.55 -5.01
C ALA A 112 -11.96 -17.65 -4.77
N LYS A 113 -11.40 -18.23 -5.85
CA LYS A 113 -10.35 -19.25 -5.75
C LYS A 113 -9.11 -18.74 -5.01
N ALA A 114 -8.72 -17.48 -5.22
CA ALA A 114 -7.60 -16.88 -4.50
C ALA A 114 -7.87 -16.82 -2.98
N GLU A 115 -9.03 -16.33 -2.55
CA GLU A 115 -9.35 -16.27 -1.11
C GLU A 115 -9.53 -17.66 -0.48
N ILE A 116 -10.14 -18.61 -1.20
CA ILE A 116 -10.25 -20.01 -0.76
C ILE A 116 -8.84 -20.61 -0.61
N ALA A 117 -7.93 -20.36 -1.55
CA ALA A 117 -6.55 -20.81 -1.44
C ALA A 117 -5.83 -20.20 -0.23
N ALA A 118 -6.09 -18.93 0.07
CA ALA A 118 -5.55 -18.29 1.27
C ALA A 118 -6.05 -18.98 2.55
N ALA A 119 -7.31 -19.41 2.60
CA ALA A 119 -7.87 -20.18 3.71
C ALA A 119 -7.30 -21.61 3.80
N ALA A 120 -7.10 -22.25 2.66
CA ALA A 120 -6.55 -23.60 2.56
C ALA A 120 -5.04 -23.69 2.84
N TRP A 121 -4.30 -22.57 2.75
CA TRP A 121 -2.84 -22.57 2.69
C TRP A 121 -2.14 -23.34 3.82
N THR A 122 -2.65 -23.25 5.06
CA THR A 122 -2.10 -23.94 6.23
C THR A 122 -2.76 -25.30 6.52
N LEU A 123 -3.80 -25.66 5.76
CA LEU A 123 -4.57 -26.89 5.90
C LEU A 123 -4.14 -27.94 4.86
N ASP A 124 -4.01 -27.50 3.60
CA ASP A 124 -3.61 -28.30 2.44
C ASP A 124 -2.87 -27.38 1.44
N ARG A 125 -1.55 -27.31 1.60
CA ARG A 125 -0.71 -26.36 0.84
C ARG A 125 -0.66 -26.68 -0.65
N GLU A 126 -0.65 -27.96 -1.03
CA GLU A 126 -0.59 -28.34 -2.43
C GLU A 126 -1.92 -28.08 -3.13
N TRP A 127 -3.05 -28.33 -2.46
CA TRP A 127 -4.35 -27.90 -2.98
C TRP A 127 -4.45 -26.37 -3.09
N ALA A 128 -3.96 -25.61 -2.11
CA ALA A 128 -3.93 -24.16 -2.17
C ALA A 128 -3.09 -23.64 -3.36
N LYS A 129 -1.92 -24.24 -3.63
CA LYS A 129 -1.12 -23.94 -4.83
C LYS A 129 -1.90 -24.21 -6.11
N GLN A 130 -2.61 -25.34 -6.18
CA GLN A 130 -3.42 -25.66 -7.35
C GLN A 130 -4.54 -24.64 -7.56
N LEU A 131 -5.24 -24.24 -6.50
CA LEU A 131 -6.27 -23.19 -6.56
C LEU A 131 -5.72 -21.86 -7.07
N LEU A 132 -4.50 -21.48 -6.67
CA LEU A 132 -3.85 -20.25 -7.15
C LEU A 132 -3.42 -20.34 -8.62
N ARG A 133 -2.98 -21.50 -9.10
CA ARG A 133 -2.73 -21.74 -10.53
C ARG A 133 -4.03 -21.60 -11.34
N ASP A 134 -5.09 -22.25 -10.89
CA ASP A 134 -6.41 -22.14 -11.53
C ASP A 134 -6.91 -20.69 -11.55
N ALA A 135 -6.79 -19.99 -10.42
CA ALA A 135 -7.17 -18.58 -10.30
C ALA A 135 -6.37 -17.70 -11.28
N LEU A 136 -5.06 -17.95 -11.41
CA LEU A 136 -4.20 -17.18 -12.30
C LEU A 136 -4.65 -17.28 -13.76
N VAL A 137 -4.96 -18.50 -14.23
CA VAL A 137 -5.42 -18.75 -15.60
C VAL A 137 -6.70 -17.94 -15.90
N LEU A 138 -7.62 -17.85 -14.95
CA LEU A 138 -8.87 -17.09 -15.07
C LEU A 138 -8.67 -15.57 -15.14
N THR A 139 -7.49 -15.06 -14.76
CA THR A 139 -7.17 -13.62 -14.88
C THR A 139 -6.62 -13.24 -16.24
N PHE A 140 -6.26 -14.21 -17.09
CA PHE A 140 -5.71 -13.91 -18.39
C PHE A 140 -6.82 -13.43 -19.34
N PRO A 141 -6.55 -12.40 -20.16
CA PRO A 141 -7.48 -12.03 -21.22
C PRO A 141 -7.59 -13.15 -22.26
N GLU A 142 -8.52 -12.98 -23.20
CA GLU A 142 -8.71 -13.91 -24.30
C GLU A 142 -7.38 -14.21 -25.02
N GLU A 143 -7.21 -15.47 -25.43
CA GLU A 143 -5.95 -15.96 -26.01
C GLU A 143 -5.50 -15.14 -27.24
N ALA A 144 -6.45 -14.68 -28.05
CA ALA A 144 -6.20 -13.82 -29.21
C ALA A 144 -5.61 -12.44 -28.85
N TYR A 145 -5.81 -11.95 -27.62
CA TYR A 145 -5.30 -10.66 -27.15
C TYR A 145 -3.90 -10.76 -26.51
N ARG A 146 -3.55 -11.93 -25.96
CA ARG A 146 -2.27 -12.14 -25.25
C ARG A 146 -1.03 -11.85 -26.10
N PRO A 147 -0.93 -12.25 -27.39
CA PRO A 147 0.21 -11.86 -28.24
C PRO A 147 0.42 -10.35 -28.32
N LYS A 148 -0.67 -9.57 -28.42
CA LYS A 148 -0.58 -8.09 -28.51
C LYS A 148 -0.03 -7.47 -27.22
N LEU A 149 -0.32 -8.07 -26.06
CA LEU A 149 0.24 -7.62 -24.78
C LEU A 149 1.74 -7.94 -24.68
N ARG A 150 2.18 -9.05 -25.28
CA ARG A 150 3.60 -9.44 -25.34
C ARG A 150 4.42 -8.58 -26.28
N GLU A 151 3.79 -7.96 -27.29
CA GLU A 151 4.42 -7.02 -28.23
C GLU A 151 4.69 -5.64 -27.61
N HIS A 152 5.29 -5.60 -26.42
CA HIS A 152 5.76 -4.36 -25.80
C HIS A 152 7.22 -4.10 -26.13
N ALA A 153 7.48 -3.08 -26.95
CA ALA A 153 8.85 -2.63 -27.19
C ALA A 153 9.38 -1.82 -26.02
N VAL A 154 10.68 -1.91 -25.78
CA VAL A 154 11.35 -1.16 -24.71
C VAL A 154 11.10 0.34 -24.84
N GLY A 155 10.69 0.96 -23.74
CA GLY A 155 10.34 2.37 -23.72
C GLY A 155 9.01 2.73 -24.37
N ALA A 156 8.24 1.80 -24.94
CA ALA A 156 6.95 2.13 -25.56
C ALA A 156 5.97 2.76 -24.55
N PRO A 157 5.01 3.59 -25.02
CA PRO A 157 3.94 4.10 -24.16
C PRO A 157 3.17 2.94 -23.52
N LEU A 158 2.86 3.06 -22.23
CA LEU A 158 1.89 2.18 -21.59
C LEU A 158 0.50 2.57 -22.10
N SER A 159 -0.16 1.64 -22.79
CA SER A 159 -1.59 1.78 -23.04
C SER A 159 -2.31 1.49 -21.72
N MET A 160 -3.05 2.46 -21.19
CA MET A 160 -4.06 2.17 -20.17
C MET A 160 -5.14 1.34 -20.87
N GLY A 161 -5.07 0.01 -20.71
CA GLY A 161 -6.06 -0.91 -21.25
C GLY A 161 -7.48 -0.62 -20.72
N PRO A 162 -8.49 -1.36 -21.19
CA PRO A 162 -9.82 -1.34 -20.59
C PRO A 162 -9.75 -1.47 -19.06
N LEU A 163 -10.71 -0.88 -18.33
CA LEU A 163 -10.77 -0.99 -16.86
C LEU A 163 -10.76 -2.45 -16.37
N GLU A 164 -11.25 -3.36 -17.21
CA GLU A 164 -11.19 -4.79 -17.01
C GLU A 164 -9.76 -5.36 -16.92
N ASP A 165 -8.79 -4.83 -17.69
CA ASP A 165 -7.38 -5.23 -17.60
C ASP A 165 -6.76 -4.79 -16.26
N VAL A 166 -7.18 -3.62 -15.76
CA VAL A 166 -6.76 -3.14 -14.44
C VAL A 166 -7.32 -4.05 -13.34
N ALA A 167 -8.61 -4.43 -13.44
CA ALA A 167 -9.21 -5.36 -12.50
C ALA A 167 -8.53 -6.74 -12.51
N ARG A 168 -8.15 -7.26 -13.70
CA ARG A 168 -7.32 -8.47 -13.82
C ARG A 168 -5.99 -8.33 -13.11
N GLY A 169 -5.32 -7.18 -13.26
CA GLY A 169 -4.09 -6.86 -12.55
C GLY A 169 -4.25 -6.90 -11.03
N ILE A 170 -5.35 -6.37 -10.50
CA ILE A 170 -5.66 -6.38 -9.05
C ILE A 170 -5.81 -7.82 -8.53
N VAL A 171 -6.58 -8.66 -9.22
CA VAL A 171 -6.76 -10.07 -8.81
C VAL A 171 -5.44 -10.84 -8.92
N ARG A 172 -4.65 -10.65 -9.98
CA ARG A 172 -3.29 -11.22 -10.08
C ARG A 172 -2.40 -10.79 -8.93
N GLY A 173 -2.43 -9.51 -8.56
CA GLY A 173 -1.68 -8.99 -7.43
C GLY A 173 -2.08 -9.67 -6.12
N ARG A 174 -3.38 -9.97 -5.94
CA ARG A 174 -3.85 -10.72 -4.77
C ARG A 174 -3.38 -12.18 -4.78
N ILE A 175 -3.43 -12.86 -5.92
CA ILE A 175 -2.90 -14.23 -6.08
C ILE A 175 -1.42 -14.28 -5.69
N LEU A 176 -0.61 -13.36 -6.20
CA LEU A 176 0.81 -13.27 -5.86
C LEU A 176 1.06 -12.94 -4.39
N LYS A 177 0.24 -12.07 -3.79
CA LYS A 177 0.34 -11.75 -2.36
C LYS A 177 0.15 -12.99 -1.48
N ILE A 178 -0.75 -13.90 -1.86
CA ILE A 178 -0.95 -15.16 -1.13
C ILE A 178 0.21 -16.12 -1.40
N ALA A 179 0.60 -16.26 -2.68
CA ALA A 179 1.70 -17.11 -3.08
C ALA A 179 3.04 -16.70 -2.45
N ALA A 180 3.24 -15.42 -2.10
CA ALA A 180 4.47 -14.89 -1.51
C ALA A 180 4.90 -15.56 -0.20
N ALA A 181 4.00 -16.29 0.48
CA ALA A 181 4.33 -17.17 1.59
C ALA A 181 5.25 -18.36 1.19
N ASP A 182 5.34 -18.66 -0.11
CA ASP A 182 6.26 -19.59 -0.74
C ASP A 182 6.98 -18.88 -1.90
N PRO A 183 8.20 -18.36 -1.66
CA PRO A 183 8.92 -17.57 -2.65
C PRO A 183 9.15 -18.27 -3.99
N ALA A 184 9.41 -19.58 -3.97
CA ALA A 184 9.62 -20.36 -5.18
C ALA A 184 8.33 -20.48 -5.99
N PHE A 185 7.20 -20.74 -5.32
CA PHE A 185 5.90 -20.81 -5.97
C PHE A 185 5.41 -19.44 -6.46
N ALA A 186 5.65 -18.36 -5.70
CA ALA A 186 5.34 -17.01 -6.15
C ALA A 186 6.08 -16.64 -7.45
N ARG A 187 7.36 -17.05 -7.55
CA ARG A 187 8.16 -16.91 -8.78
C ARG A 187 7.58 -17.73 -9.93
N GLU A 188 7.17 -18.97 -9.69
CA GLU A 188 6.50 -19.81 -10.72
C GLU A 188 5.27 -19.12 -11.33
N LEU A 189 4.43 -18.50 -10.49
CA LEU A 189 3.24 -17.77 -10.95
C LEU A 189 3.61 -16.47 -11.69
N ALA A 190 4.65 -15.77 -11.24
CA ALA A 190 5.16 -14.58 -11.91
C ALA A 190 5.71 -14.92 -13.30
N ASP A 191 6.58 -15.93 -13.41
CA ASP A 191 7.14 -16.44 -14.65
C ASP A 191 6.02 -16.88 -15.63
N THR A 192 4.97 -17.52 -15.11
CA THR A 192 3.81 -17.92 -15.92
C THR A 192 3.07 -16.72 -16.49
N THR A 193 2.86 -15.67 -15.69
CA THR A 193 2.22 -14.45 -16.18
C THR A 193 3.10 -13.72 -17.19
N ALA A 194 4.40 -13.63 -16.94
CA ALA A 194 5.36 -13.01 -17.84
C ALA A 194 5.34 -13.69 -19.22
N ARG A 195 5.32 -15.03 -19.25
CA ARG A 195 5.21 -15.81 -20.50
C ARG A 195 3.92 -15.52 -21.27
N GLU A 196 2.82 -15.32 -20.57
CA GLU A 196 1.50 -15.12 -21.18
C GLU A 196 1.25 -13.67 -21.59
N LEU A 197 1.71 -12.69 -20.81
CA LEU A 197 1.33 -11.27 -20.94
C LEU A 197 2.48 -10.32 -21.25
N GLY A 198 3.73 -10.76 -21.14
CA GLY A 198 4.91 -10.00 -21.53
C GLY A 198 5.49 -9.07 -20.46
N ALA A 199 6.49 -8.29 -20.89
CA ALA A 199 7.42 -7.56 -20.03
C ALA A 199 6.76 -6.56 -19.07
N VAL A 200 5.66 -5.89 -19.47
CA VAL A 200 4.96 -4.92 -18.59
C VAL A 200 4.40 -5.62 -17.35
N GLN A 201 3.81 -6.80 -17.52
CA GLN A 201 3.27 -7.57 -16.39
C GLN A 201 4.41 -8.19 -15.57
N GLU A 202 5.46 -8.65 -16.23
CA GLU A 202 6.67 -9.16 -15.57
C GLU A 202 7.26 -8.13 -14.59
N VAL A 203 7.45 -6.87 -15.03
CA VAL A 203 7.92 -5.79 -14.16
C VAL A 203 6.95 -5.54 -13.01
N GLY A 204 5.65 -5.43 -13.28
CA GLY A 204 4.65 -5.17 -12.23
C GLY A 204 4.66 -6.25 -11.14
N GLN A 205 4.83 -7.52 -11.53
CA GLN A 205 4.82 -8.63 -10.59
C GLN A 205 6.12 -8.77 -9.80
N TYR A 206 7.27 -8.66 -10.47
CA TYR A 206 8.55 -8.72 -9.77
C TYR A 206 8.75 -7.54 -8.82
N THR A 207 8.32 -6.33 -9.19
CA THR A 207 8.38 -5.16 -8.29
C THR A 207 7.45 -5.30 -7.08
N GLN A 208 6.28 -5.92 -7.25
CA GLN A 208 5.39 -6.27 -6.14
C GLN A 208 6.04 -7.30 -5.20
N LEU A 209 6.58 -8.39 -5.74
CA LEU A 209 7.28 -9.42 -4.96
C LEU A 209 8.53 -8.85 -4.26
N ALA A 210 9.28 -7.99 -4.95
CA ALA A 210 10.46 -7.33 -4.38
C ALA A 210 10.08 -6.43 -3.20
N SER A 211 9.02 -5.65 -3.33
CA SER A 211 8.53 -4.80 -2.24
C SER A 211 8.08 -5.63 -1.03
N ALA A 212 7.40 -6.76 -1.26
CA ALA A 212 7.02 -7.68 -0.20
C ALA A 212 8.26 -8.29 0.48
N ALA A 213 9.22 -8.81 -0.29
CA ALA A 213 10.48 -9.35 0.21
C ALA A 213 11.26 -8.30 1.04
N ALA A 214 11.37 -7.07 0.54
CA ALA A 214 12.01 -5.96 1.25
C ALA A 214 11.29 -5.63 2.57
N SER A 215 9.96 -5.60 2.57
CA SER A 215 9.18 -5.32 3.78
C SER A 215 9.42 -6.36 4.89
N GLU A 216 9.73 -7.60 4.52
CA GLU A 216 10.07 -8.73 5.40
C GLU A 216 11.56 -8.85 5.71
N GLY A 217 12.40 -7.95 5.20
CA GLY A 217 13.86 -7.97 5.41
C GLY A 217 14.63 -8.97 4.53
N ARG A 218 13.99 -9.58 3.52
CA ARG A 218 14.62 -10.47 2.54
C ARG A 218 15.26 -9.66 1.41
N LEU A 219 16.31 -8.91 1.72
CA LEU A 219 16.90 -7.92 0.82
C LEU A 219 17.58 -8.52 -0.42
N ASP A 220 18.30 -9.64 -0.28
CA ASP A 220 18.95 -10.31 -1.42
C ASP A 220 17.94 -10.74 -2.48
N GLU A 221 16.83 -11.33 -2.02
CA GLU A 221 15.72 -11.72 -2.89
C GLU A 221 15.02 -10.52 -3.52
N ALA A 222 14.82 -9.44 -2.76
CA ALA A 222 14.26 -8.21 -3.31
C ALA A 222 15.17 -7.64 -4.42
N GLY A 223 16.49 -7.65 -4.20
CA GLY A 223 17.49 -7.24 -5.18
C GLY A 223 17.47 -8.10 -6.45
N ASP A 224 17.37 -9.43 -6.31
CA ASP A 224 17.22 -10.35 -7.45
C ASP A 224 15.98 -10.04 -8.28
N LEU A 225 14.84 -9.84 -7.63
CA LEU A 225 13.56 -9.53 -8.29
C LEU A 225 13.59 -8.17 -8.98
N ILE A 226 14.22 -7.16 -8.35
CA ILE A 226 14.42 -5.84 -8.96
C ILE A 226 15.29 -5.93 -10.21
N ARG A 227 16.39 -6.70 -10.17
CA ARG A 227 17.26 -6.91 -11.33
C ARG A 227 16.50 -7.55 -12.49
N ARG A 228 15.66 -8.56 -12.23
CA ARG A 228 14.80 -9.15 -13.28
C ARG A 228 13.79 -8.15 -13.85
N ALA A 229 13.20 -7.30 -13.02
CA ALA A 229 12.32 -6.24 -13.49
C ALA A 229 13.07 -5.23 -14.39
N ILE A 230 14.31 -4.87 -14.03
CA ILE A 230 15.17 -4.01 -14.84
C ILE A 230 15.51 -4.69 -16.18
N GLU A 231 15.85 -5.98 -16.17
CA GLU A 231 16.14 -6.75 -17.39
C GLU A 231 14.93 -6.87 -18.31
N ALA A 232 13.71 -7.00 -17.75
CA ALA A 232 12.48 -7.15 -18.52
C ALA A 232 12.06 -5.85 -19.20
N GLU A 233 11.97 -4.73 -18.47
CA GLU A 233 11.67 -3.43 -19.08
C GLU A 233 12.15 -2.25 -18.21
N PRO A 234 13.38 -1.72 -18.44
CA PRO A 234 14.04 -0.78 -17.56
C PRO A 234 13.46 0.65 -17.64
N THR A 235 12.40 0.92 -18.41
CA THR A 235 11.85 2.28 -18.50
C THR A 235 10.60 2.49 -17.63
N LEU A 236 10.15 1.46 -16.92
CA LEU A 236 8.93 1.50 -16.11
C LEU A 236 9.18 2.13 -14.72
N MET A 237 8.16 2.83 -14.24
CA MET A 237 8.27 3.67 -13.05
C MET A 237 8.28 2.81 -11.76
N GLU A 238 7.60 1.67 -11.80
CA GLU A 238 7.41 0.70 -10.73
C GLU A 238 8.73 0.19 -10.14
N ILE A 239 9.79 0.12 -10.95
CA ILE A 239 11.15 -0.24 -10.51
C ILE A 239 11.62 0.71 -9.41
N GLY A 240 11.37 2.01 -9.55
CA GLY A 240 11.77 3.00 -8.56
C GLY A 240 11.06 2.84 -7.21
N SER A 241 9.78 2.43 -7.23
CA SER A 241 9.04 2.11 -6.00
C SER A 241 9.63 0.91 -5.28
N ALA A 242 10.01 -0.15 -6.00
CA ALA A 242 10.63 -1.33 -5.41
C ALA A 242 12.02 -1.04 -4.81
N ILE A 243 12.85 -0.25 -5.50
CA ILE A 243 14.14 0.21 -4.98
C ILE A 243 13.95 1.05 -3.70
N ASN A 244 12.91 1.88 -3.64
CA ASN A 244 12.60 2.64 -2.43
C ASN A 244 12.13 1.78 -1.26
N ALA A 245 11.44 0.66 -1.52
CA ALA A 245 11.11 -0.30 -0.47
C ALA A 245 12.38 -0.91 0.15
N VAL A 246 13.40 -1.18 -0.67
CA VAL A 246 14.74 -1.58 -0.20
C VAL A 246 15.41 -0.44 0.58
N ALA A 247 15.38 0.79 0.06
CA ALA A 247 16.02 1.95 0.69
C ALA A 247 15.49 2.27 2.10
N ALA A 248 14.22 1.94 2.37
CA ALA A 248 13.61 2.07 3.69
C ALA A 248 14.16 1.08 4.73
N ARG A 249 14.89 0.04 4.30
CA ARG A 249 15.54 -0.97 5.15
C ARG A 249 17.06 -0.87 5.10
N ASP A 250 17.62 -0.74 3.91
CA ASP A 250 19.04 -0.63 3.64
C ASP A 250 19.30 0.33 2.47
N ARG A 251 19.79 1.52 2.81
CA ARG A 251 20.12 2.56 1.82
C ARG A 251 21.31 2.18 0.94
N ALA A 252 22.30 1.47 1.47
CA ALA A 252 23.51 1.12 0.72
C ALA A 252 23.19 0.07 -0.34
N GLU A 253 22.34 -0.91 -0.01
CA GLU A 253 21.87 -1.89 -0.98
C GLU A 253 21.00 -1.25 -2.07
N ALA A 254 20.10 -0.34 -1.70
CA ALA A 254 19.33 0.43 -2.67
C ALA A 254 20.23 1.26 -3.60
N ASP A 255 21.30 1.87 -3.08
CA ASP A 255 22.27 2.60 -3.90
C ASP A 255 22.96 1.68 -4.93
N ARG A 256 23.34 0.45 -4.56
CA ARG A 256 23.90 -0.53 -5.51
C ARG A 256 22.90 -0.90 -6.60
N LEU A 257 21.64 -1.12 -6.24
CA LEU A 257 20.57 -1.39 -7.21
C LEU A 257 20.35 -0.22 -8.16
N MET A 258 20.40 1.02 -7.66
CA MET A 258 20.31 2.22 -8.49
C MET A 258 21.47 2.33 -9.48
N LEU A 259 22.70 2.01 -9.07
CA LEU A 259 23.85 1.99 -9.98
C LEU A 259 23.66 0.93 -11.09
N SER A 260 23.27 -0.29 -10.72
CA SER A 260 22.96 -1.35 -11.69
C SER A 260 21.84 -0.95 -12.65
N TYR A 261 20.84 -0.23 -12.14
CA TYR A 261 19.73 0.27 -12.96
C TYR A 261 20.21 1.33 -13.96
N ILE A 262 21.04 2.28 -13.53
CA ILE A 262 21.65 3.28 -14.40
C ILE A 262 22.49 2.62 -15.51
N GLU A 263 23.28 1.58 -15.20
CA GLU A 263 24.04 0.86 -16.23
C GLU A 263 23.13 0.16 -17.25
N SER A 264 22.02 -0.43 -16.79
CA SER A 264 21.03 -1.06 -17.69
C SER A 264 20.39 -0.03 -18.62
N LEU A 265 20.10 1.17 -18.10
CA LEU A 265 19.60 2.29 -18.92
C LEU A 265 20.63 2.79 -19.93
N ARG A 266 21.93 2.82 -19.59
CA ARG A 266 23.01 3.22 -20.51
C ARG A 266 23.15 2.28 -21.71
N ALA A 267 22.78 1.01 -21.55
CA ALA A 267 22.84 0.02 -22.63
C ALA A 267 21.72 0.20 -23.68
N LEU A 268 20.70 1.01 -23.39
CA LEU A 268 19.58 1.22 -24.32
C LEU A 268 19.96 2.13 -25.51
N PRO A 269 19.34 1.90 -26.69
CA PRO A 269 19.54 2.78 -27.83
C PRO A 269 18.95 4.17 -27.58
N LEU A 270 19.56 5.21 -28.15
CA LEU A 270 19.13 6.60 -27.95
C LEU A 270 17.67 6.85 -28.36
N SER A 271 17.15 6.10 -29.33
CA SER A 271 15.76 6.17 -29.78
C SER A 271 14.75 5.92 -28.65
N VAL A 272 15.14 5.17 -27.60
CA VAL A 272 14.30 4.95 -26.42
C VAL A 272 14.12 6.23 -25.59
N PHE A 273 15.06 7.18 -25.66
CA PHE A 273 15.00 8.45 -24.91
C PHE A 273 14.51 9.63 -25.76
N THR A 274 14.81 9.61 -27.06
CA THR A 274 14.48 10.70 -28.00
C THR A 274 13.18 10.47 -28.77
N GLY A 275 12.67 9.24 -28.78
CA GLY A 275 11.48 8.85 -29.55
C GLY A 275 10.17 9.49 -29.07
N GLN A 276 9.08 9.19 -29.78
CA GLN A 276 7.74 9.67 -29.40
C GLN A 276 7.14 8.96 -28.17
N ASN A 277 7.97 8.39 -27.32
CA ASN A 277 7.56 7.60 -26.19
C ASN A 277 7.52 8.41 -24.88
N HIS A 278 7.10 7.77 -23.79
CA HIS A 278 6.90 8.43 -22.49
C HIS A 278 8.10 8.23 -21.55
N THR A 279 9.22 7.70 -22.06
CA THR A 279 10.41 7.39 -21.27
C THR A 279 11.07 8.64 -20.69
N GLY A 280 11.17 9.70 -21.50
CA GLY A 280 11.68 11.01 -21.06
C GLY A 280 10.86 11.69 -19.94
N LEU A 281 9.67 11.17 -19.62
CA LEU A 281 8.87 11.60 -18.47
C LEU A 281 8.94 10.60 -17.31
N ARG A 282 8.83 9.29 -17.60
CA ARG A 282 8.81 8.23 -16.58
C ARG A 282 10.12 8.16 -15.78
N LEU A 283 11.26 8.21 -16.47
CA LEU A 283 12.56 8.08 -15.81
C LEU A 283 12.86 9.25 -14.86
N PRO A 284 12.68 10.53 -15.24
CA PRO A 284 12.86 11.63 -14.29
C PRO A 284 11.99 11.53 -13.05
N ILE A 285 10.72 11.09 -13.19
CA ILE A 285 9.83 10.91 -12.04
C ILE A 285 10.35 9.77 -11.16
N SER A 286 10.67 8.61 -11.75
CA SER A 286 11.19 7.46 -11.02
C SER A 286 12.48 7.81 -10.25
N PHE A 287 13.43 8.49 -10.91
CA PHE A 287 14.67 8.93 -10.25
C PHE A 287 14.44 10.05 -9.24
N ALA A 288 13.52 10.99 -9.46
CA ALA A 288 13.18 11.98 -8.45
C ALA A 288 12.69 11.33 -7.15
N ILE A 289 11.86 10.29 -7.28
CA ILE A 289 11.35 9.49 -6.16
C ILE A 289 12.48 8.68 -5.49
N MET A 290 13.43 8.12 -6.23
CA MET A 290 14.53 7.34 -5.64
C MET A 290 15.64 8.18 -5.00
N LEU A 291 15.98 9.32 -5.61
CA LEU A 291 17.04 10.20 -5.15
C LEU A 291 16.61 10.94 -3.88
N ARG A 292 15.34 11.32 -3.76
CA ARG A 292 14.79 12.07 -2.62
C ARG A 292 13.39 11.60 -2.22
N PRO A 293 13.24 10.38 -1.65
CA PRO A 293 11.94 9.77 -1.38
C PRO A 293 11.02 10.63 -0.51
N ALA A 294 11.58 11.32 0.49
CA ALA A 294 10.84 12.18 1.41
C ALA A 294 10.19 13.41 0.76
N ASP A 295 10.66 13.85 -0.41
CA ASP A 295 10.06 14.96 -1.15
C ASP A 295 8.89 14.51 -2.05
N TYR A 296 8.60 13.20 -2.12
CA TYR A 296 7.55 12.62 -2.97
C TYR A 296 6.62 11.62 -2.22
N PRO A 297 5.97 12.03 -1.11
CA PRO A 297 5.20 11.12 -0.25
C PRO A 297 3.96 10.50 -0.92
N PHE A 298 3.43 11.11 -1.98
CA PHE A 298 2.25 10.61 -2.70
C PHE A 298 2.46 9.29 -3.44
N PHE A 299 3.71 8.91 -3.72
CA PHE A 299 4.04 7.67 -4.45
C PHE A 299 4.23 6.45 -3.52
N GLY A 300 3.70 6.52 -2.29
CA GLY A 300 3.79 5.41 -1.34
C GLY A 300 5.21 5.10 -0.86
N ALA A 301 6.15 6.03 -1.07
CA ALA A 301 7.48 5.93 -0.50
C ALA A 301 7.34 5.91 1.03
N PRO A 302 7.90 4.91 1.73
CA PRO A 302 7.91 4.92 3.19
C PRO A 302 8.56 6.23 3.64
N ASN A 303 7.88 7.00 4.51
CA ASN A 303 8.34 8.30 5.03
C ASN A 303 9.73 8.27 5.73
N ALA A 304 10.41 7.12 5.74
CA ALA A 304 11.66 6.86 6.44
C ALA A 304 12.89 6.65 5.53
N ALA A 305 12.76 6.60 4.19
CA ALA A 305 13.91 6.35 3.32
C ALA A 305 14.82 7.59 3.19
N GLN A 306 16.12 7.42 3.47
CA GLN A 306 17.13 8.47 3.31
C GLN A 306 17.36 8.82 1.82
N PRO A 307 17.78 10.06 1.50
CA PRO A 307 18.21 10.43 0.16
C PRO A 307 19.34 9.52 -0.36
N ALA A 308 19.43 9.36 -1.68
CA ALA A 308 20.48 8.57 -2.30
C ALA A 308 21.89 9.14 -2.05
N GLY A 309 22.87 8.25 -1.98
CA GLY A 309 24.28 8.63 -1.84
C GLY A 309 24.81 9.47 -3.00
N ARG A 310 25.86 10.25 -2.73
CA ARG A 310 26.47 11.17 -3.70
C ARG A 310 26.95 10.46 -4.99
N GLU A 311 27.42 9.23 -4.87
CA GLU A 311 27.89 8.43 -5.99
C GLU A 311 26.75 8.10 -6.98
N VAL A 312 25.60 7.66 -6.48
CA VAL A 312 24.41 7.39 -7.28
C VAL A 312 23.92 8.64 -7.99
N VAL A 313 23.86 9.76 -7.27
CA VAL A 313 23.46 11.06 -7.85
C VAL A 313 24.40 11.43 -8.99
N ARG A 314 25.72 11.32 -8.78
CA ARG A 314 26.72 11.61 -9.81
C ARG A 314 26.57 10.69 -11.01
N ALA A 315 26.37 9.39 -10.79
CA ALA A 315 26.17 8.41 -11.85
C ALA A 315 24.94 8.72 -12.70
N TYR A 316 23.84 9.16 -12.07
CA TYR A 316 22.62 9.56 -12.76
C TYR A 316 22.80 10.87 -13.54
N ILE A 317 23.45 11.88 -12.96
CA ILE A 317 23.77 13.13 -13.66
C ILE A 317 24.59 12.85 -14.92
N ASN A 318 25.67 12.07 -14.79
CA ASN A 318 26.51 11.70 -15.93
C ASN A 318 25.70 10.95 -16.99
N PHE A 319 24.87 9.97 -16.59
CA PHE A 319 24.00 9.26 -17.52
C PHE A 319 23.11 10.22 -18.34
N VAL A 320 22.42 11.16 -17.70
CA VAL A 320 21.56 12.11 -18.41
C VAL A 320 22.37 13.01 -19.34
N MET A 321 23.50 13.54 -18.87
CA MET A 321 24.36 14.42 -19.65
C MET A 321 24.97 13.70 -20.87
N ASP A 322 25.47 12.48 -20.68
CA ASP A 322 26.06 11.68 -21.75
C ASP A 322 25.00 11.29 -22.79
N THR A 323 23.82 10.87 -22.34
CA THR A 323 22.71 10.49 -23.24
C THR A 323 22.27 11.69 -24.07
N MET A 324 22.14 12.88 -23.48
CA MET A 324 21.77 14.09 -24.20
C MET A 324 22.87 14.58 -25.14
N SER A 325 24.14 14.51 -24.72
CA SER A 325 25.27 14.90 -25.57
C SER A 325 25.35 14.02 -26.81
N ARG A 326 25.21 12.69 -26.66
CA ARG A 326 25.16 11.75 -27.78
C ARG A 326 23.95 12.02 -28.69
N ALA A 327 22.78 12.28 -28.12
CA ALA A 327 21.58 12.60 -28.90
C ALA A 327 21.74 13.89 -29.73
N GLN A 328 22.42 14.92 -29.20
CA GLN A 328 22.76 16.13 -29.97
C GLN A 328 23.75 15.84 -31.11
N GLN A 329 24.76 15.01 -30.86
CA GLN A 329 25.74 14.59 -31.89
C GLN A 329 25.07 13.81 -33.02
N GLU A 330 24.04 13.01 -32.72
CA GLU A 330 23.23 12.27 -33.70
C GLU A 330 22.11 13.12 -34.33
N HIS A 331 22.07 14.44 -34.07
CA HIS A 331 21.04 15.37 -34.55
C HIS A 331 19.60 14.97 -34.18
N ALA A 332 19.41 14.26 -33.07
CA ALA A 332 18.10 13.90 -32.56
C ALA A 332 17.41 15.09 -31.86
N ASP A 333 16.07 15.08 -31.85
CA ASP A 333 15.30 16.06 -31.07
C ASP A 333 15.42 15.80 -29.57
N VAL A 334 16.26 16.59 -28.89
CA VAL A 334 16.48 16.51 -27.44
C VAL A 334 15.46 17.29 -26.62
N THR A 335 14.48 17.96 -27.25
CA THR A 335 13.44 18.75 -26.56
C THR A 335 12.71 17.92 -25.51
N ARG A 336 12.45 16.63 -25.81
CA ARG A 336 11.76 15.71 -24.90
C ARG A 336 12.62 15.26 -23.72
N MET A 337 13.93 15.25 -23.89
CA MET A 337 14.89 14.92 -22.83
C MET A 337 15.23 16.11 -21.94
N TRP A 338 14.94 17.35 -22.38
CA TRP A 338 15.25 18.55 -21.62
C TRP A 338 14.62 18.55 -20.21
N ALA A 339 13.45 17.92 -20.03
CA ALA A 339 12.84 17.74 -18.71
C ALA A 339 13.73 16.92 -17.75
N MET A 340 14.45 15.92 -18.26
CA MET A 340 15.40 15.13 -17.49
C MET A 340 16.54 16.02 -16.98
N LEU A 341 17.09 16.87 -17.85
CA LEU A 341 18.19 17.78 -17.53
C LEU A 341 17.77 18.89 -16.56
N ALA A 342 16.61 19.50 -16.81
CA ALA A 342 16.10 20.62 -16.00
C ALA A 342 15.88 20.21 -14.52
N MET A 343 15.52 18.96 -14.26
CA MET A 343 15.34 18.43 -12.90
C MET A 343 16.65 18.20 -12.14
N LEU A 344 17.80 18.17 -12.82
CA LEU A 344 19.11 17.90 -12.21
C LEU A 344 19.79 19.14 -11.63
N GLY A 345 19.36 20.35 -11.95
CA GLY A 345 20.02 21.60 -11.52
C GLY A 345 20.36 21.63 -10.02
N PRO A 346 19.39 21.39 -9.11
CA PRO A 346 19.66 21.32 -7.67
C PRO A 346 20.64 20.22 -7.26
N HIS A 347 20.56 19.05 -7.91
CA HIS A 347 21.45 17.93 -7.65
C HIS A 347 22.89 18.24 -8.07
N VAL A 348 23.08 18.87 -9.24
CA VAL A 348 24.40 19.28 -9.72
C VAL A 348 25.01 20.30 -8.75
N ALA A 349 24.25 21.33 -8.36
CA ALA A 349 24.77 22.38 -7.49
C ALA A 349 25.18 21.87 -6.09
N GLU A 350 24.38 20.99 -5.48
CA GLU A 350 24.61 20.54 -4.10
C GLU A 350 25.46 19.27 -4.00
N GLN A 351 25.41 18.37 -4.99
CA GLN A 351 25.96 17.02 -4.88
C GLN A 351 27.04 16.70 -5.93
N ALA A 352 27.10 17.44 -7.05
CA ALA A 352 28.14 17.26 -8.07
C ALA A 352 28.60 18.61 -8.68
N PRO A 353 29.08 19.57 -7.86
CA PRO A 353 29.44 20.91 -8.34
C PRO A 353 30.56 20.88 -9.39
N GLU A 354 31.39 19.84 -9.39
CA GLU A 354 32.40 19.59 -10.41
C GLU A 354 31.83 19.44 -11.83
N LEU A 355 30.55 19.04 -11.97
CA LEU A 355 29.87 18.88 -13.26
C LEU A 355 29.12 20.14 -13.72
N ALA A 356 29.08 21.20 -12.91
CA ALA A 356 28.25 22.37 -13.16
C ALA A 356 28.57 23.10 -14.47
N ALA A 357 29.85 23.19 -14.84
CA ALA A 357 30.25 23.85 -16.08
C ALA A 357 29.71 23.12 -17.32
N GLN A 358 29.90 21.80 -17.38
CA GLN A 358 29.43 20.94 -18.47
C GLN A 358 27.90 20.89 -18.51
N PHE A 359 27.25 20.79 -17.35
CA PHE A 359 25.79 20.86 -17.24
C PHE A 359 25.22 22.17 -17.83
N ASN A 360 25.79 23.31 -17.46
CA ASN A 360 25.32 24.63 -17.92
C ASN A 360 25.57 24.87 -19.41
N GLU A 361 26.61 24.25 -19.99
CA GLU A 361 26.85 24.28 -21.42
C GLU A 361 25.79 23.45 -22.17
N LEU A 362 25.59 22.21 -21.75
CA LEU A 362 24.61 21.30 -22.34
C LEU A 362 23.17 21.83 -22.22
N GLU A 363 22.82 22.40 -21.08
CA GLU A 363 21.52 23.00 -20.85
C GLU A 363 21.27 24.18 -21.80
N ARG A 364 22.24 25.08 -21.97
CA ARG A 364 22.13 26.19 -22.93
C ARG A 364 21.99 25.69 -24.37
N ALA A 365 22.71 24.65 -24.74
CA ALA A 365 22.68 24.08 -26.09
C ALA A 365 21.38 23.30 -26.39
N SER A 366 20.79 22.67 -25.38
CA SER A 366 19.58 21.82 -25.53
C SER A 366 18.26 22.52 -25.21
N ARG A 367 18.31 23.76 -24.72
CA ARG A 367 17.13 24.51 -24.30
C ARG A 367 16.19 24.79 -25.48
N PRO A 368 14.88 24.44 -25.37
CA PRO A 368 13.92 24.78 -26.41
C PRO A 368 13.79 26.30 -26.59
N PRO A 369 13.59 26.81 -27.82
CA PRO A 369 13.40 28.23 -28.06
C PRO A 369 12.25 28.81 -27.22
N GLY A 370 12.52 29.91 -26.51
CA GLY A 370 11.55 30.55 -25.61
C GLY A 370 11.37 29.87 -24.25
N ALA A 371 11.99 28.72 -24.01
CA ALA A 371 12.03 28.14 -22.66
C ALA A 371 12.91 29.01 -21.75
N ARG A 372 12.50 29.15 -20.48
CA ARG A 372 13.31 29.83 -19.46
C ARG A 372 14.41 28.89 -19.00
N ALA A 373 15.57 29.45 -18.64
CA ALA A 373 16.61 28.70 -17.95
C ALA A 373 16.03 28.01 -16.70
N PRO A 374 16.46 26.78 -16.36
CA PRO A 374 16.09 26.16 -15.10
C PRO A 374 16.52 27.10 -13.96
N VAL A 375 15.55 27.48 -13.13
CA VAL A 375 15.71 28.53 -12.11
C VAL A 375 16.29 27.99 -10.80
N PHE A 376 16.47 26.67 -10.70
CA PHE A 376 16.77 26.01 -9.43
C PHE A 376 18.25 25.68 -9.32
N ASN A 377 19.00 26.60 -8.70
CA ASN A 377 20.41 26.41 -8.36
C ASN A 377 20.59 25.68 -7.01
N SER A 378 19.51 25.34 -6.33
CA SER A 378 19.49 24.57 -5.07
C SER A 378 18.08 24.03 -4.79
N PHE A 379 17.95 23.09 -3.87
CA PHE A 379 16.62 22.64 -3.40
C PHE A 379 15.90 23.75 -2.64
N ALA A 380 16.62 24.68 -2.01
CA ALA A 380 16.04 25.85 -1.37
C ALA A 380 15.41 26.80 -2.41
N ASP A 381 16.08 27.03 -3.54
CA ASP A 381 15.55 27.83 -4.65
C ASP A 381 14.32 27.18 -5.30
N MET A 382 14.33 25.86 -5.41
CA MET A 382 13.20 25.08 -5.90
C MET A 382 11.98 25.26 -4.98
N LYS A 383 12.17 25.17 -3.67
CA LYS A 383 11.11 25.44 -2.68
C LYS A 383 10.60 26.88 -2.79
N LYS A 384 11.51 27.87 -2.76
CA LYS A 384 11.16 29.30 -2.85
C LYS A 384 10.39 29.64 -4.13
N SER A 385 10.78 29.02 -5.24
CA SER A 385 10.08 29.20 -6.51
C SER A 385 8.73 28.49 -6.55
N GLY A 386 8.60 27.34 -5.89
CA GLY A 386 7.32 26.68 -5.66
C GLY A 386 6.37 27.57 -4.85
N ASP A 387 6.89 28.23 -3.80
CA ASP A 387 6.14 29.19 -2.99
C ASP A 387 5.72 30.42 -3.81
N LYS A 388 6.63 30.99 -4.60
CA LYS A 388 6.29 32.10 -5.50
C LYS A 388 5.25 31.71 -6.55
N ARG A 389 5.36 30.52 -7.16
CA ARG A 389 4.36 30.02 -8.12
C ARG A 389 3.01 29.80 -7.46
N TYR A 390 2.99 29.30 -6.22
CA TYR A 390 1.77 29.19 -5.44
C TYR A 390 1.13 30.57 -5.24
N GLU A 391 1.89 31.57 -4.79
CA GLU A 391 1.40 32.95 -4.65
C GLU A 391 0.87 33.53 -5.97
N GLU A 392 1.60 33.34 -7.08
CA GLU A 392 1.17 33.76 -8.43
C GLU A 392 -0.11 33.04 -8.87
N GLN A 393 -0.23 31.75 -8.59
CA GLN A 393 -1.41 30.94 -8.92
C GLN A 393 -2.64 31.40 -8.14
N ILE A 394 -2.51 31.63 -6.83
CA ILE A 394 -3.57 32.15 -5.98
C ILE A 394 -4.01 33.52 -6.50
N LYS A 395 -3.07 34.43 -6.75
CA LYS A 395 -3.34 35.76 -7.29
C LYS A 395 -4.06 35.70 -8.65
N THR A 396 -3.56 34.88 -9.57
CA THR A 396 -4.17 34.71 -10.91
C THR A 396 -5.59 34.19 -10.79
N ALA A 397 -5.85 33.23 -9.90
CA ALA A 397 -7.18 32.68 -9.69
C ALA A 397 -8.15 33.73 -9.12
N GLN A 398 -7.70 34.54 -8.14
CA GLN A 398 -8.49 35.64 -7.56
C GLN A 398 -8.81 36.74 -8.59
N GLU A 399 -7.85 37.09 -9.46
CA GLU A 399 -7.99 38.11 -10.50
C GLU A 399 -8.89 37.65 -11.65
N THR A 400 -8.61 36.46 -12.20
CA THR A 400 -9.31 35.95 -13.39
C THR A 400 -10.69 35.38 -13.07
N LYS A 401 -10.87 34.83 -11.85
CA LYS A 401 -12.08 34.11 -11.42
C LYS A 401 -12.51 33.01 -12.40
N ASP A 402 -11.55 32.52 -13.18
CA ASP A 402 -11.75 31.41 -14.10
C ASP A 402 -11.96 30.12 -13.29
N PRO A 403 -13.01 29.31 -13.58
CA PRO A 403 -13.33 28.12 -12.79
C PRO A 403 -12.17 27.12 -12.70
N LEU A 404 -11.40 26.92 -13.78
CA LEU A 404 -10.26 26.00 -13.78
C LEU A 404 -9.12 26.54 -12.92
N ASN A 405 -8.81 27.84 -13.02
CA ASN A 405 -7.79 28.47 -12.18
C ASN A 405 -8.17 28.42 -10.70
N LEU A 406 -9.45 28.67 -10.37
CA LEU A 406 -9.97 28.59 -9.00
C LEU A 406 -9.89 27.16 -8.45
N GLU A 407 -10.31 26.15 -9.21
CA GLU A 407 -10.21 24.73 -8.81
C GLU A 407 -8.75 24.32 -8.57
N MET A 408 -7.85 24.69 -9.48
CA MET A 408 -6.42 24.40 -9.35
C MET A 408 -5.81 25.09 -8.13
N ALA A 409 -6.10 26.38 -7.92
CA ALA A 409 -5.56 27.16 -6.82
C ALA A 409 -6.08 26.65 -5.46
N ALA A 410 -7.38 26.34 -5.35
CA ALA A 410 -7.96 25.77 -4.15
C ALA A 410 -7.35 24.39 -3.82
N THR A 411 -7.15 23.54 -4.83
CA THR A 411 -6.51 22.22 -4.64
C THR A 411 -5.05 22.34 -4.20
N SER A 412 -4.30 23.30 -4.75
CA SER A 412 -2.95 23.64 -4.31
C SER A 412 -2.93 24.10 -2.85
N ALA A 413 -3.84 25.01 -2.47
CA ALA A 413 -3.96 25.53 -1.10
C ALA A 413 -4.27 24.40 -0.09
N MET A 414 -5.23 23.52 -0.41
CA MET A 414 -5.53 22.34 0.40
C MET A 414 -4.31 21.42 0.58
N SER A 415 -3.50 21.23 -0.47
CA SER A 415 -2.31 20.38 -0.42
C SER A 415 -1.18 20.97 0.43
N ARG A 416 -1.22 22.29 0.66
CA ARG A 416 -0.34 23.05 1.57
C ARG A 416 -0.93 23.21 2.98
N ASN A 417 -2.10 22.63 3.24
CA ASN A 417 -2.89 22.81 4.47
C ASN A 417 -3.34 24.27 4.72
N ASP A 418 -3.46 25.07 3.66
CA ASP A 418 -3.99 26.43 3.71
C ASP A 418 -5.51 26.41 3.42
N PHE A 419 -6.26 25.86 4.36
CA PHE A 419 -7.69 25.57 4.18
C PHE A 419 -8.55 26.84 4.16
N ASP A 420 -8.13 27.91 4.83
CA ASP A 420 -8.80 29.21 4.79
C ASP A 420 -8.71 29.83 3.39
N GLU A 421 -7.52 29.82 2.79
CA GLU A 421 -7.36 30.33 1.42
C GLU A 421 -8.08 29.44 0.41
N ALA A 422 -8.06 28.13 0.59
CA ALA A 422 -8.86 27.22 -0.22
C ALA A 422 -10.35 27.62 -0.18
N ARG A 423 -10.95 27.82 1.01
CA ARG A 423 -12.37 28.21 1.12
C ARG A 423 -12.67 29.56 0.47
N LYS A 424 -11.81 30.56 0.63
CA LYS A 424 -11.97 31.86 -0.06
C LYS A 424 -12.03 31.71 -1.58
N LEU A 425 -11.18 30.86 -2.15
CA LEU A 425 -11.17 30.58 -3.59
C LEU A 425 -12.43 29.83 -4.03
N LEU A 426 -12.88 28.86 -3.23
CA LEU A 426 -14.12 28.12 -3.50
C LEU A 426 -15.36 29.03 -3.45
N ASP A 427 -15.38 30.06 -2.61
CA ASP A 427 -16.46 31.04 -2.58
C ASP A 427 -16.59 31.87 -3.86
N MET A 428 -15.54 31.92 -4.68
CA MET A 428 -15.56 32.60 -5.98
C MET A 428 -16.09 31.70 -7.11
N LEU A 429 -16.27 30.39 -6.89
CA LEU A 429 -16.85 29.48 -7.87
C LEU A 429 -18.36 29.68 -8.00
N LYS A 430 -18.84 29.79 -9.24
CA LYS A 430 -20.28 29.91 -9.56
C LYS A 430 -20.99 28.56 -9.68
N ASP A 431 -20.25 27.50 -9.96
CA ASP A 431 -20.80 26.15 -10.04
C ASP A 431 -20.98 25.61 -8.62
N GLU A 432 -22.21 25.68 -8.12
CA GLU A 432 -22.57 25.22 -6.77
C GLU A 432 -22.25 23.74 -6.53
N ARG A 433 -22.31 22.90 -7.58
CA ARG A 433 -22.02 21.47 -7.44
C ARG A 433 -20.52 21.23 -7.33
N LEU A 434 -19.70 21.85 -8.18
CA LEU A 434 -18.24 21.78 -8.08
C LEU A 434 -17.75 22.42 -6.78
N LYS A 435 -18.33 23.56 -6.39
CA LYS A 435 -18.07 24.24 -5.11
C LYS A 435 -18.32 23.30 -3.93
N ALA A 436 -19.49 22.66 -3.86
CA ALA A 436 -19.82 21.71 -2.81
C ALA A 436 -18.86 20.51 -2.76
N GLN A 437 -18.48 19.96 -3.92
CA GLN A 437 -17.54 18.84 -3.99
C GLN A 437 -16.13 19.18 -3.49
N LEU A 438 -15.64 20.37 -3.84
CA LEU A 438 -14.32 20.85 -3.42
C LEU A 438 -14.33 21.31 -1.96
N ALA A 439 -15.43 21.88 -1.48
CA ALA A 439 -15.61 22.24 -0.07
C ALA A 439 -15.56 20.98 0.80
N GLU A 440 -16.27 19.92 0.41
CA GLU A 440 -16.21 18.64 1.12
C GLU A 440 -14.79 18.03 1.07
N MET A 441 -14.06 18.18 -0.05
CA MET A 441 -12.65 17.76 -0.13
C MET A 441 -11.73 18.56 0.79
N ALA A 442 -11.98 19.87 0.97
CA ALA A 442 -11.25 20.71 1.91
C ALA A 442 -11.54 20.27 3.35
N ASP A 443 -12.80 20.05 3.70
CA ASP A 443 -13.23 19.58 5.01
C ASP A 443 -12.65 18.18 5.32
N GLU A 444 -12.62 17.27 4.34
CA GLU A 444 -11.98 15.94 4.45
C GLU A 444 -10.50 16.06 4.81
N LYS A 445 -9.75 16.83 4.01
CA LYS A 445 -8.31 16.98 4.17
C LYS A 445 -7.96 17.69 5.48
N GLU A 446 -8.73 18.71 5.85
CA GLU A 446 -8.53 19.43 7.09
C GLU A 446 -8.90 18.59 8.31
N ALA A 447 -10.00 17.83 8.26
CA ALA A 447 -10.35 16.90 9.34
C ALA A 447 -9.22 15.89 9.59
N LEU A 448 -8.65 15.33 8.53
CA LEU A 448 -7.50 14.42 8.63
C LEU A 448 -6.25 15.13 9.19
N TYR A 449 -5.98 16.35 8.73
CA TYR A 449 -4.87 17.16 9.22
C TYR A 449 -4.98 17.48 10.71
N LEU A 450 -6.15 17.93 11.17
CA LEU A 450 -6.44 18.25 12.56
C LEU A 450 -6.38 17.01 13.45
N ALA A 451 -6.94 15.87 12.99
CA ALA A 451 -6.87 14.60 13.70
C ALA A 451 -5.40 14.16 13.92
N ASN A 452 -4.56 14.28 12.88
CA ASN A 452 -3.15 13.94 12.97
C ASN A 452 -2.35 14.91 13.85
N LYS A 453 -2.81 16.16 14.00
CA LYS A 453 -2.24 17.15 14.92
C LYS A 453 -2.72 17.01 16.36
N GLY A 454 -3.74 16.18 16.61
CA GLY A 454 -4.36 16.01 17.92
C GLY A 454 -5.47 17.03 18.25
N ASP A 455 -5.90 17.87 17.30
CA ASP A 455 -7.10 18.70 17.45
C ASP A 455 -8.35 17.88 17.08
N LEU A 456 -8.79 17.04 18.01
CA LEU A 456 -9.87 16.09 17.75
C LEU A 456 -11.24 16.76 17.67
N ALA A 457 -11.46 17.82 18.44
CA ALA A 457 -12.72 18.58 18.41
C ALA A 457 -12.91 19.32 17.07
N GLY A 458 -11.84 19.95 16.57
CA GLY A 458 -11.84 20.57 15.24
C GLY A 458 -12.05 19.55 14.12
N ALA A 459 -11.35 18.41 14.20
CA ALA A 459 -11.49 17.32 13.24
C ALA A 459 -12.90 16.72 13.23
N GLU A 460 -13.49 16.50 14.40
CA GLU A 460 -14.86 15.99 14.55
C GLU A 460 -15.89 16.92 13.92
N ARG A 461 -15.78 18.23 14.17
CA ARG A 461 -16.71 19.23 13.62
C ARG A 461 -16.73 19.18 12.08
N LEU A 462 -15.57 19.06 11.45
CA LEU A 462 -15.46 18.97 9.98
C LEU A 462 -15.89 17.60 9.47
N ALA A 463 -15.51 16.51 10.14
CA ALA A 463 -15.91 15.16 9.75
C ALA A 463 -17.44 15.00 9.71
N ARG A 464 -18.17 15.63 10.63
CA ARG A 464 -19.64 15.60 10.68
C ARG A 464 -20.32 16.26 9.46
N GLN A 465 -19.59 17.07 8.70
CA GLN A 465 -20.07 17.74 7.48
C GLN A 465 -19.89 16.87 6.22
N LEU A 466 -19.11 15.79 6.30
CA LEU A 466 -18.82 14.92 5.16
C LEU A 466 -20.03 14.07 4.78
N THR A 467 -20.34 14.01 3.49
CA THR A 467 -21.50 13.28 2.97
C THR A 467 -21.15 12.15 2.02
N ARG A 468 -20.04 12.24 1.28
CA ARG A 468 -19.62 11.19 0.35
C ARG A 468 -18.88 10.07 1.07
N SER A 469 -19.15 8.84 0.64
CA SER A 469 -18.49 7.63 1.16
C SER A 469 -16.96 7.71 1.15
N ASP A 470 -16.37 8.29 0.10
CA ASP A 470 -14.91 8.46 -0.02
C ASP A 470 -14.32 9.41 1.04
N SER A 471 -14.97 10.53 1.27
CA SER A 471 -14.55 11.51 2.27
C SER A 471 -14.65 10.91 3.68
N ILE A 472 -15.76 10.22 3.96
CA ILE A 472 -15.99 9.54 5.24
C ILE A 472 -14.92 8.47 5.48
N LEU A 473 -14.64 7.61 4.49
CA LEU A 473 -13.62 6.57 4.56
C LEU A 473 -12.22 7.12 4.89
N ARG A 474 -11.88 8.31 4.39
CA ARG A 474 -10.54 8.88 4.61
C ARG A 474 -10.40 9.59 5.97
N ALA A 475 -11.44 10.29 6.41
CA ALA A 475 -11.38 11.10 7.64
C ALA A 475 -11.69 10.29 8.91
N TYR A 476 -12.80 9.56 8.94
CA TYR A 476 -13.33 8.95 10.17
C TYR A 476 -12.42 7.87 10.79
N PRO A 477 -11.87 6.90 10.03
CA PRO A 477 -10.99 5.88 10.62
C PRO A 477 -9.77 6.44 11.34
N SER A 478 -9.19 7.54 10.84
CA SER A 478 -8.04 8.19 11.47
C SER A 478 -8.45 8.92 12.75
N LEU A 479 -9.58 9.65 12.72
CA LEU A 479 -10.14 10.32 13.90
C LEU A 479 -10.52 9.33 15.00
N ILE A 480 -11.24 8.25 14.66
CA ILE A 480 -11.64 7.19 15.60
C ILE A 480 -10.41 6.55 16.25
N ARG A 481 -9.37 6.23 15.47
CA ARG A 481 -8.12 5.67 16.02
C ARG A 481 -7.41 6.63 16.96
N GLN A 482 -7.48 7.93 16.71
CA GLN A 482 -6.84 8.92 17.58
C GLN A 482 -7.64 9.13 18.88
N LEU A 483 -8.98 9.20 18.81
CA LEU A 483 -9.85 9.19 20.00
C LEU A 483 -9.64 7.94 20.86
N ALA A 484 -9.49 6.77 20.22
CA ALA A 484 -9.18 5.52 20.89
C ALA A 484 -7.86 5.58 21.66
N LYS A 485 -6.81 6.17 21.06
CA LYS A 485 -5.49 6.34 21.70
C LYS A 485 -5.57 7.29 22.90
N ASP A 486 -6.40 8.33 22.80
CA ASP A 486 -6.63 9.30 23.87
C ASP A 486 -7.60 8.76 24.95
N LYS A 487 -8.00 7.49 24.84
CA LYS A 487 -8.92 6.76 25.73
C LYS A 487 -10.34 7.32 25.78
N ASP A 488 -10.72 8.16 24.81
CA ASP A 488 -12.09 8.65 24.65
C ASP A 488 -12.93 7.65 23.84
N THR A 489 -13.24 6.53 24.48
CA THR A 489 -14.00 5.43 23.86
C THR A 489 -15.44 5.80 23.57
N ALA A 490 -16.07 6.65 24.39
CA ALA A 490 -17.45 7.07 24.21
C ALA A 490 -17.61 7.94 22.94
N SER A 491 -16.73 8.93 22.75
CA SER A 491 -16.76 9.77 21.55
C SER A 491 -16.44 8.96 20.30
N ALA A 492 -15.48 8.03 20.38
CA ALA A 492 -15.15 7.13 19.27
C ALA A 492 -16.34 6.23 18.86
N GLN A 493 -17.07 5.67 19.83
CA GLN A 493 -18.28 4.86 19.56
C GLN A 493 -19.40 5.71 18.96
N PHE A 494 -19.66 6.90 19.52
CA PHE A 494 -20.68 7.80 19.02
C PHE A 494 -20.39 8.25 17.58
N LEU A 495 -19.15 8.66 17.29
CA LEU A 495 -18.70 9.02 15.94
C LEU A 495 -18.81 7.86 14.97
N THR A 496 -18.51 6.64 15.42
CA THR A 496 -18.67 5.43 14.59
C THR A 496 -20.14 5.23 14.20
N TYR A 497 -21.07 5.30 15.16
CA TYR A 497 -22.50 5.21 14.88
C TYR A 497 -22.94 6.26 13.86
N GLU A 498 -22.53 7.51 14.09
CA GLU A 498 -22.81 8.64 13.21
C GLU A 498 -22.26 8.45 11.78
N ALA A 499 -21.06 7.89 11.63
CA ALA A 499 -20.44 7.59 10.34
C ALA A 499 -21.20 6.48 9.60
N VAL A 500 -21.56 5.41 10.31
CA VAL A 500 -22.31 4.27 9.77
C VAL A 500 -23.66 4.73 9.20
N GLN A 501 -24.41 5.56 9.93
CA GLN A 501 -25.70 6.05 9.44
C GLN A 501 -25.57 6.90 8.17
N ARG A 502 -24.53 7.74 8.10
CA ARG A 502 -24.24 8.53 6.90
C ARG A 502 -23.87 7.65 5.71
N LEU A 503 -23.09 6.60 5.93
CA LEU A 503 -22.70 5.67 4.86
C LEU A 503 -23.84 4.80 4.36
N LYS A 504 -24.75 4.35 5.24
CA LYS A 504 -25.99 3.69 4.81
C LYS A 504 -26.80 4.61 3.90
N THR A 505 -26.96 5.87 4.31
CA THR A 505 -27.67 6.89 3.52
C THR A 505 -26.96 7.18 2.18
N SER A 506 -25.63 7.26 2.17
CA SER A 506 -24.83 7.46 0.95
C SER A 506 -25.00 6.26 0.01
N ALA A 507 -24.91 5.04 0.51
CA ALA A 507 -25.04 3.82 -0.29
C ALA A 507 -26.39 3.74 -1.04
N GLU A 508 -27.48 4.05 -0.33
CA GLU A 508 -28.83 4.07 -0.92
C GLU A 508 -29.00 5.18 -1.97
N LYS A 509 -28.38 6.35 -1.75
CA LYS A 509 -28.43 7.48 -2.68
C LYS A 509 -27.51 7.30 -3.90
N ASP A 510 -26.31 6.78 -3.71
CA ASP A 510 -25.31 6.56 -4.75
C ASP A 510 -25.79 5.48 -5.74
N ALA A 511 -26.53 4.47 -5.28
CA ALA A 511 -27.23 3.51 -6.14
C ALA A 511 -28.25 4.17 -7.09
N ALA A 512 -28.72 5.38 -6.77
CA ALA A 512 -29.70 6.13 -7.56
C ALA A 512 -29.09 7.27 -8.39
N ASN A 513 -27.82 7.64 -8.19
CA ASN A 513 -27.24 8.86 -8.75
C ASN A 513 -25.96 8.58 -9.57
N ASP A 514 -26.15 8.26 -10.85
CA ASP A 514 -25.11 7.94 -11.83
C ASP A 514 -24.30 9.16 -12.32
N THR A 515 -24.22 10.25 -11.54
CA THR A 515 -23.48 11.45 -11.96
C THR A 515 -22.36 11.78 -10.98
N TYR A 516 -21.21 11.16 -11.20
CA TYR A 516 -19.95 11.84 -10.95
C TYR A 516 -19.85 12.99 -11.96
N VAL A 517 -19.94 14.25 -11.50
CA VAL A 517 -19.49 15.37 -12.34
C VAL A 517 -17.97 15.30 -12.36
N PRO A 518 -17.35 15.11 -13.53
CA PRO A 518 -15.91 15.18 -13.63
C PRO A 518 -15.48 16.56 -13.15
N SER A 519 -14.58 16.61 -12.16
CA SER A 519 -13.74 17.79 -11.94
C SER A 519 -13.22 18.29 -13.31
N LEU A 520 -12.99 19.59 -13.48
CA LEU A 520 -12.43 20.09 -14.76
C LEU A 520 -11.00 19.53 -14.99
N LEU A 521 -10.40 18.97 -13.95
CA LEU A 521 -9.13 18.25 -13.90
C LEU A 521 -9.31 16.72 -13.97
N ALA A 522 -10.54 16.20 -14.02
CA ALA A 522 -10.84 14.77 -13.99
C ALA A 522 -10.41 13.91 -15.19
N PRO A 523 -9.90 14.43 -16.34
CA PRO A 523 -9.20 13.56 -17.29
C PRO A 523 -7.94 12.89 -16.68
N VAL A 524 -7.50 13.36 -15.51
CA VAL A 524 -6.21 13.01 -14.88
C VAL A 524 -6.34 11.97 -13.75
N ALA A 525 -7.53 11.75 -13.18
CA ALA A 525 -7.77 10.82 -12.07
C ALA A 525 -8.22 9.42 -12.53
N SER A 526 -7.58 8.85 -13.55
CA SER A 526 -8.00 7.60 -14.21
C SER A 526 -7.84 6.34 -13.36
N SER A 527 -7.04 6.36 -12.28
CA SER A 527 -6.88 5.23 -11.36
C SER A 527 -8.06 5.07 -10.37
N ILE A 528 -8.95 6.07 -10.26
CA ILE A 528 -10.07 6.07 -9.30
C ILE A 528 -11.35 5.43 -9.88
N ARG A 529 -11.42 5.21 -11.20
CA ARG A 529 -12.66 4.79 -11.91
C ARG A 529 -12.77 3.30 -12.24
N VAL A 530 -11.87 2.45 -11.74
CA VAL A 530 -11.80 1.02 -12.12
C VAL A 530 -13.08 0.26 -11.73
N PHE A 531 -13.76 0.70 -10.67
CA PHE A 531 -15.01 0.12 -10.21
C PHE A 531 -16.10 1.20 -10.22
N LYS A 532 -17.21 0.96 -10.91
CA LYS A 532 -18.39 1.86 -10.95
C LYS A 532 -19.17 1.88 -9.61
N GLN A 533 -18.53 1.54 -8.50
CA GLN A 533 -19.21 0.94 -7.35
C GLN A 533 -19.23 1.87 -6.13
N SER A 534 -20.34 1.79 -5.38
CA SER A 534 -20.49 2.47 -4.09
C SER A 534 -19.36 2.07 -3.14
N ARG A 535 -18.57 3.05 -2.69
CA ARG A 535 -17.45 2.86 -1.75
C ARG A 535 -17.91 2.62 -0.31
N ALA A 536 -19.22 2.58 -0.07
CA ALA A 536 -19.80 2.44 1.26
C ALA A 536 -19.39 1.13 1.94
N LEU A 537 -19.38 0.01 1.22
CA LEU A 537 -18.98 -1.29 1.79
C LEU A 537 -17.50 -1.31 2.21
N VAL A 538 -16.61 -0.73 1.39
CA VAL A 538 -15.19 -0.55 1.75
C VAL A 538 -15.08 0.33 3.00
N ALA A 539 -15.77 1.48 3.02
CA ALA A 539 -15.80 2.38 4.15
C ALA A 539 -16.23 1.69 5.45
N LEU A 540 -17.34 0.93 5.40
CA LEU A 540 -17.85 0.16 6.53
C LEU A 540 -16.85 -0.88 7.02
N SER A 541 -16.21 -1.62 6.12
CA SER A 541 -15.21 -2.63 6.52
C SER A 541 -13.96 -2.00 7.16
N GLU A 542 -13.49 -0.87 6.66
CA GLU A 542 -12.33 -0.16 7.22
C GLU A 542 -12.65 0.49 8.58
N MET A 543 -13.87 1.01 8.79
CA MET A 543 -14.27 1.47 10.13
C MET A 543 -14.41 0.33 11.12
N ALA A 544 -14.95 -0.83 10.70
CA ALA A 544 -15.03 -2.00 11.56
C ALA A 544 -13.63 -2.37 12.11
N LEU A 545 -12.62 -2.30 11.25
CA LEU A 545 -11.21 -2.48 11.63
C LEU A 545 -10.67 -1.35 12.51
N ALA A 546 -11.07 -0.10 12.27
CA ALA A 546 -10.61 1.05 13.03
C ALA A 546 -11.20 1.12 14.45
N VAL A 547 -12.44 0.65 14.64
CA VAL A 547 -13.16 0.69 15.92
C VAL A 547 -12.97 -0.58 16.76
N GLU A 548 -12.45 -1.67 16.18
CA GLU A 548 -12.16 -2.91 16.92
C GLU A 548 -11.36 -2.69 18.22
N PRO A 549 -10.30 -1.83 18.25
CA PRO A 549 -9.58 -1.52 19.47
C PRO A 549 -10.39 -0.72 20.52
N VAL A 550 -11.46 -0.03 20.10
CA VAL A 550 -12.36 0.77 20.96
C VAL A 550 -13.41 -0.12 21.61
N GLY A 551 -13.97 -1.07 20.85
CA GLY A 551 -15.03 -1.94 21.31
C GLY A 551 -15.39 -3.01 20.30
N LYS A 552 -15.24 -4.27 20.70
CA LYS A 552 -15.56 -5.44 19.87
C LYS A 552 -17.01 -5.45 19.41
N GLN A 553 -17.95 -5.15 20.32
CA GLN A 553 -19.38 -5.10 19.98
C GLN A 553 -19.68 -4.02 18.94
N THR A 554 -19.13 -2.82 19.11
CA THR A 554 -19.30 -1.73 18.13
C THR A 554 -18.77 -2.12 16.76
N ALA A 555 -17.64 -2.84 16.69
CA ALA A 555 -17.11 -3.33 15.42
C ALA A 555 -18.01 -4.40 14.77
N LEU A 556 -18.63 -5.28 15.57
CA LEU A 556 -19.64 -6.23 15.08
C LEU A 556 -20.90 -5.53 14.58
N ASP A 557 -21.36 -4.46 15.24
CA ASP A 557 -22.51 -3.68 14.80
C ASP A 557 -22.24 -2.95 13.46
N VAL A 558 -20.98 -2.50 13.25
CA VAL A 558 -20.53 -1.95 11.96
C VAL A 558 -20.51 -3.05 10.89
N LEU A 559 -20.07 -4.27 11.22
CA LEU A 559 -20.09 -5.41 10.30
C LEU A 559 -21.51 -5.80 9.89
N ASP A 560 -22.46 -5.82 10.83
CA ASP A 560 -23.88 -6.05 10.52
C ASP A 560 -24.43 -4.96 9.59
N SER A 561 -24.02 -3.72 9.83
CA SER A 561 -24.38 -2.59 8.99
C SER A 561 -23.82 -2.70 7.57
N LEU A 562 -22.63 -3.29 7.40
CA LEU A 562 -22.07 -3.63 6.09
C LEU A 562 -22.94 -4.65 5.37
N VAL A 563 -23.29 -5.76 6.03
CA VAL A 563 -24.10 -6.83 5.43
C VAL A 563 -25.49 -6.32 5.05
N GLU A 564 -26.12 -5.55 5.93
CA GLU A 564 -27.41 -4.90 5.67
C GLU A 564 -27.33 -3.96 4.45
N CYS A 565 -26.25 -3.16 4.37
CA CYS A 565 -26.02 -2.22 3.28
C CYS A 565 -25.82 -2.95 1.94
N ALA A 566 -25.05 -4.04 1.93
CA ALA A 566 -24.80 -4.84 0.73
C ALA A 566 -26.11 -5.36 0.12
N GLY A 567 -26.99 -5.92 0.95
CA GLY A 567 -28.31 -6.41 0.52
C GLY A 567 -29.26 -5.28 0.08
N LYS A 568 -29.49 -4.28 0.94
CA LYS A 568 -30.48 -3.22 0.69
C LYS A 568 -30.14 -2.34 -0.51
N ALA A 569 -28.88 -1.92 -0.62
CA ALA A 569 -28.43 -1.08 -1.74
C ALA A 569 -28.10 -1.90 -3.00
N ARG A 570 -28.27 -3.24 -2.97
CA ARG A 570 -27.95 -4.17 -4.06
C ARG A 570 -26.54 -3.98 -4.59
N ILE A 571 -25.58 -3.69 -3.70
CA ILE A 571 -24.17 -3.51 -4.08
C ILE A 571 -23.60 -4.91 -4.30
N THR A 572 -23.50 -5.32 -5.56
CA THR A 572 -22.99 -6.63 -5.97
C THR A 572 -21.49 -6.61 -6.22
N SER A 573 -20.89 -7.79 -6.31
CA SER A 573 -19.52 -7.92 -6.79
C SER A 573 -19.42 -7.61 -8.29
N GLU A 574 -18.34 -6.95 -8.69
CA GLU A 574 -18.00 -6.85 -10.12
C GLU A 574 -16.49 -6.96 -10.31
N ASN A 575 -16.10 -7.60 -11.41
CA ASN A 575 -14.72 -7.70 -11.86
C ASN A 575 -13.76 -8.21 -10.77
N GLY A 576 -14.18 -9.22 -10.01
CA GLY A 576 -13.39 -9.83 -8.94
C GLY A 576 -13.31 -9.03 -7.64
N SER A 577 -14.00 -7.88 -7.53
CA SER A 577 -14.06 -7.09 -6.30
C SER A 577 -15.28 -7.48 -5.45
N PRO A 578 -15.10 -7.86 -4.17
CA PRO A 578 -16.21 -8.03 -3.22
C PRO A 578 -16.74 -6.68 -2.69
N ASN A 579 -16.07 -5.56 -3.02
CA ASN A 579 -16.37 -4.20 -2.54
C ASN A 579 -16.21 -3.97 -1.03
N PHE A 580 -15.50 -4.85 -0.33
CA PHE A 580 -15.11 -4.62 1.06
C PHE A 580 -13.74 -5.25 1.37
N ASN A 581 -13.15 -4.85 2.49
CA ASN A 581 -11.95 -5.49 3.02
C ASN A 581 -12.32 -6.76 3.82
N ALA A 582 -12.01 -7.93 3.26
CA ALA A 582 -12.32 -9.22 3.87
C ALA A 582 -11.58 -9.47 5.21
N ASP A 583 -10.48 -8.76 5.46
CA ASP A 583 -9.73 -8.88 6.73
C ASP A 583 -10.57 -8.42 7.94
N ALA A 584 -11.62 -7.62 7.73
CA ALA A 584 -12.60 -7.27 8.76
C ALA A 584 -13.29 -8.53 9.33
N PHE A 585 -13.75 -9.44 8.47
CA PHE A 585 -14.38 -10.70 8.90
C PHE A 585 -13.38 -11.60 9.64
N ALA A 586 -12.17 -11.77 9.09
CA ALA A 586 -11.14 -12.61 9.72
C ALA A 586 -10.77 -12.13 11.13
N ARG A 587 -10.62 -10.80 11.31
CA ARG A 587 -10.26 -10.20 12.60
C ARG A 587 -11.41 -10.26 13.61
N LEU A 588 -12.62 -9.91 13.19
CA LEU A 588 -13.78 -9.89 14.10
C LEU A 588 -14.24 -11.30 14.51
N ALA A 589 -14.01 -12.32 13.68
CA ALA A 589 -14.28 -13.71 14.07
C ALA A 589 -13.44 -14.17 15.27
N ALA A 590 -12.32 -13.51 15.58
CA ALA A 590 -11.57 -13.78 16.81
C ALA A 590 -12.29 -13.28 18.08
N ALA A 591 -13.26 -12.36 17.93
CA ALA A 591 -14.09 -11.86 19.01
C ALA A 591 -15.38 -12.66 19.16
N ASP A 592 -16.09 -12.89 18.05
CA ASP A 592 -17.34 -13.66 18.01
C ASP A 592 -17.47 -14.38 16.65
N ASP A 593 -17.00 -15.64 16.60
CA ASP A 593 -16.99 -16.43 15.37
C ASP A 593 -18.40 -16.75 14.88
N ALA A 594 -19.32 -17.06 15.80
CA ALA A 594 -20.70 -17.43 15.45
C ALA A 594 -21.45 -16.25 14.82
N HIS A 595 -21.32 -15.05 15.41
CA HIS A 595 -21.91 -13.83 14.86
C HIS A 595 -21.37 -13.54 13.46
N VAL A 596 -20.04 -13.58 13.31
CA VAL A 596 -19.39 -13.20 12.04
C VAL A 596 -19.69 -14.20 10.92
N ARG A 597 -19.76 -15.50 11.22
CA ARG A 597 -20.19 -16.53 10.25
C ARG A 597 -21.65 -16.34 9.83
N ALA A 598 -22.53 -16.03 10.78
CA ALA A 598 -23.92 -15.72 10.47
C ALA A 598 -24.03 -14.45 9.61
N ALA A 599 -23.24 -13.42 9.91
CA ALA A 599 -23.17 -12.20 9.11
C ALA A 599 -22.69 -12.47 7.67
N ALA A 600 -21.58 -13.22 7.50
CA ALA A 600 -21.07 -13.60 6.19
C ALA A 600 -22.08 -14.42 5.37
N THR A 601 -22.81 -15.34 6.01
CA THR A 601 -23.81 -16.19 5.34
C THR A 601 -25.02 -15.39 4.83
N ARG A 602 -25.35 -14.26 5.46
CA ARG A 602 -26.44 -13.36 5.04
C ARG A 602 -26.10 -12.51 3.81
N LEU A 603 -24.84 -12.47 3.36
CA LEU A 603 -24.49 -11.78 2.12
C LEU A 603 -25.15 -12.50 0.94
N GLU A 604 -26.00 -11.78 0.19
CA GLU A 604 -26.76 -12.33 -0.94
C GLU A 604 -25.86 -12.64 -2.14
N ASP A 605 -24.95 -11.72 -2.46
CA ASP A 605 -23.96 -11.88 -3.53
C ASP A 605 -23.00 -13.03 -3.21
N ARG A 606 -22.84 -13.94 -4.17
CA ARG A 606 -22.10 -15.18 -3.99
C ARG A 606 -20.60 -14.95 -3.81
N LEU A 607 -20.00 -14.03 -4.56
CA LEU A 607 -18.56 -13.74 -4.40
C LEU A 607 -18.31 -13.12 -3.03
N GLN A 608 -19.13 -12.15 -2.63
CA GLN A 608 -19.05 -11.51 -1.32
C GLN A 608 -19.12 -12.54 -0.18
N ARG A 609 -20.10 -13.44 -0.23
CA ARG A 609 -20.26 -14.52 0.76
C ARG A 609 -19.05 -15.44 0.82
N ILE A 610 -18.57 -15.93 -0.34
CA ILE A 610 -17.39 -16.81 -0.41
C ILE A 610 -16.16 -16.10 0.17
N VAL A 611 -15.89 -14.86 -0.24
CA VAL A 611 -14.73 -14.09 0.22
C VAL A 611 -14.77 -13.84 1.72
N ALA A 612 -15.95 -13.48 2.27
CA ALA A 612 -16.12 -13.27 3.70
C ALA A 612 -15.89 -14.55 4.51
N LEU A 613 -16.51 -15.67 4.11
CA LEU A 613 -16.34 -16.97 4.77
C LEU A 613 -14.90 -17.50 4.67
N ALA A 614 -14.27 -17.39 3.50
CA ALA A 614 -12.88 -17.78 3.31
C ALA A 614 -11.94 -16.98 4.24
N ALA A 615 -12.20 -15.69 4.45
CA ALA A 615 -11.42 -14.89 5.38
C ALA A 615 -11.60 -15.34 6.84
N VAL A 616 -12.81 -15.70 7.26
CA VAL A 616 -13.06 -16.31 8.58
C VAL A 616 -12.28 -17.61 8.73
N TYR A 617 -12.39 -18.52 7.75
CA TYR A 617 -11.74 -19.83 7.79
C TYR A 617 -10.21 -19.72 7.78
N ARG A 618 -9.66 -18.77 7.03
CA ARG A 618 -8.23 -18.44 7.10
C ARG A 618 -7.81 -18.05 8.52
N GLY A 619 -8.60 -17.19 9.17
CA GLY A 619 -8.36 -16.78 10.55
C GLY A 619 -8.36 -17.96 11.53
N ASP A 620 -9.30 -18.90 11.38
CA ASP A 620 -9.34 -20.13 12.16
C ASP A 620 -8.13 -21.03 11.91
N ALA A 621 -7.78 -21.25 10.65
CA ALA A 621 -6.64 -22.07 10.26
C ALA A 621 -5.33 -21.51 10.84
N GLU A 622 -5.13 -20.19 10.81
CA GLU A 622 -3.99 -19.52 11.43
C GLU A 622 -3.96 -19.69 12.96
N ARG A 623 -5.11 -19.61 13.64
CA ARG A 623 -5.22 -19.80 15.10
C ARG A 623 -4.89 -21.25 15.48
N LEU A 624 -5.39 -22.22 14.75
CA LEU A 624 -5.08 -23.64 14.95
C LEU A 624 -3.60 -23.94 14.75
N ASN A 625 -2.97 -23.30 13.75
CA ASN A 625 -1.54 -23.50 13.47
C ASN A 625 -0.65 -22.88 14.57
N LYS A 626 -1.04 -21.72 15.13
CA LYS A 626 -0.32 -21.10 16.27
C LYS A 626 -0.34 -21.95 17.54
N LYS A 627 -1.47 -22.60 17.84
CA LYS A 627 -1.60 -23.47 19.03
C LYS A 627 -0.73 -24.72 18.97
N THR A 628 -0.37 -25.17 17.77
CA THR A 628 0.44 -26.37 17.54
C THR A 628 1.94 -26.10 17.41
N GLY A 629 2.40 -24.88 17.77
CA GLY A 629 3.81 -24.51 17.66
C GLY A 629 4.30 -24.35 16.22
N GLY A 630 3.39 -24.21 15.26
CA GLY A 630 3.74 -23.95 13.86
C GLY A 630 4.55 -22.67 13.75
N GLU A 631 5.75 -22.76 13.15
CA GLU A 631 6.65 -21.63 12.93
C GLU A 631 5.90 -20.45 12.30
N ARG A 632 5.70 -19.38 13.08
CA ARG A 632 5.59 -18.06 12.51
C ARG A 632 6.97 -17.43 12.60
N ARG A 633 7.53 -17.04 11.45
CA ARG A 633 8.48 -15.91 11.44
C ARG A 633 7.78 -14.73 12.13
N PRO A 634 8.46 -14.02 13.05
CA PRO A 634 7.83 -12.96 13.81
C PRO A 634 7.38 -11.85 12.86
N SER A 635 6.09 -11.50 12.92
CA SER A 635 5.63 -10.20 12.49
C SER A 635 6.26 -9.18 13.44
N THR A 636 7.32 -8.52 13.00
CA THR A 636 8.02 -7.50 13.79
C THR A 636 7.02 -6.40 14.16
N PRO A 637 6.84 -6.07 15.45
CA PRO A 637 6.11 -4.86 15.81
C PRO A 637 6.87 -3.66 15.25
N ALA A 638 6.16 -2.74 14.61
CA ALA A 638 6.70 -1.43 14.29
C ALA A 638 7.23 -0.80 15.59
N ARG A 639 8.53 -0.51 15.63
CA ARG A 639 9.14 0.39 16.59
C ARG A 639 9.47 1.69 15.87
#